data_AF-A0A7Y5BLA4-F1
#
_entry.id   AF-A0A7Y5BLA4-F1
#
_cell.length_a   1.000
_cell.length_b   1.000
_cell.length_c   1.000
_cell.angle_alpha   90.00
_cell.angle_beta   90.00
_cell.angle_gamma   90.00
#
_symmetry.space_group_name_H-M   'P 1'
#
loop_
_entity.id
_entity.type
_entity.pdbx_description
1 polymer ?
#
loop_
_entity_poly.entity_id
_entity_poly.type
_entity_poly.pdbx_seq_one_letter_code
_entity_poly.pdbx_strand_id
1 'polypeptide(L)'
;MIHFSMRGFKEMFHHSADKRGLSLIPQLPDLIEKGIYLWSELSEKNKNNVKAFHNYGVKVEINGKLEYVRLIIRENNNGNYFYDNDFIESDKIEEGSATPDDRDRKLSPLKKKLYQWWNFVNTNNIVPSELDLSESMIGNQNAKKDERSVPEKIADAAINAVGEVKQKWSQKKQAEINKKCKEILASTPPSRITDDQKSILRQYEGAGGQATNADMDATRGMLYQFFTPKKVISKMQEIVSRYVNPGAEALEPSAGIGRFAEGTNYKWDMLEYNPDDNTAYQIARILHPEANVSDNAFETMFIDKRNRSVGKKYAGKKYGLVVGNPPYGTMTGKYKAVEGKGFKRYEHYFISRGLDTLEEGGILSYVVPSSFLNSGEEAWKKEVFGKAELLEAYRLPEGSFGNTQIGTDVIVLRKNSSTDKDSKLAFSGRYFEENPEHVIGKEEKRINRFGREETFINGDVEDFSSLPLPAPKPPITQETKDAISEGLKGNQNAKKNTNPISVIFSGERSPALHIQENINKLSAESFDLKNKDKIQETINKFKQLLTEVSEKKSNMTVKGWIKNAEFYEKSAISAITRLEKKLSEFHQNPSEDLYTQKEFNEKFNKSFDSKDIEIVRNIDPTGIIRNLPFDKEKMALIENRDGEFDFVPLYAFQSGNIKDKLFALEKSKDSIVEKYGEEQYNRQKKALESAMPKKIDVSKLVLSPLEPFVQSMNFSDRQSLKDKFLEYVIGKPIYNNYGFGVKFSRYEGGLPREYFEGTDCRAMDIKAYMNGEKVTGRDAEENQRRRKERKIQAEKLFRQFVTEILSDDDQKELEEKWNDQFNSVTRLDSTRIPVSLAEMNKKYKGKAQDPRDIQMQYVGEFMTKGVGCATHEVGLGKTWTGMMANVSSLQTGKCKKPLIVVPTSVLQKWSLEFKERFPNVKSEMVGTPELNERLNSSDGKFQVEDGTVTIMSYDAFSRFGFTDERFRELTNDLKDQIINPDSEKGKRDTAKDKEGLESLTGLGIIGTEKNLKFDESGFDMITVDEAHNFNNIFVDIKTKDQFGGQDKLSKDEEEAVGKANEFGGITGGSPSARGIKLYLAAQHILKTNQDRNVLLLTATPFTNNPLQVYSLLSIVAKKKLRDMGIYNIRDFIATFVETSW
;
A
#
# COMPACT_ATOMS: atom_id res chain seq x y z
N MET A 1 -35.33 28.95 38.15
CA MET A 1 -36.26 29.94 37.56
C MET A 1 -35.68 30.38 36.22
N ILE A 2 -36.50 30.97 35.34
CA ILE A 2 -36.02 31.55 34.08
C ILE A 2 -36.23 33.06 34.19
N HIS A 3 -35.16 33.81 33.91
CA HIS A 3 -35.07 35.23 34.25
C HIS A 3 -35.21 36.11 33.00
N PHE A 4 -36.06 37.12 33.09
CA PHE A 4 -36.31 38.08 32.02
C PHE A 4 -36.05 39.52 32.47
N SER A 5 -35.63 40.37 31.54
CA SER A 5 -35.72 41.81 31.74
C SER A 5 -37.12 42.30 31.40
N MET A 6 -37.65 43.26 32.16
CA MET A 6 -39.00 43.82 31.94
C MET A 6 -39.17 44.42 30.52
N ARG A 7 -38.07 44.90 29.90
CA ARG A 7 -38.08 45.35 28.51
C ARG A 7 -38.15 44.19 27.51
N GLY A 8 -37.34 43.15 27.70
CA GLY A 8 -37.38 41.96 26.85
C GLY A 8 -38.73 41.25 26.91
N PHE A 9 -39.36 41.23 28.09
CA PHE A 9 -40.70 40.67 28.29
C PHE A 9 -41.78 41.45 27.52
N LYS A 10 -41.81 42.78 27.61
CA LYS A 10 -42.79 43.61 26.88
C LYS A 10 -42.62 43.58 25.36
N GLU A 11 -41.40 43.41 24.85
CA GLU A 11 -41.17 43.32 23.40
C GLU A 11 -41.63 41.97 22.80
N MET A 12 -41.77 40.90 23.60
CA MET A 12 -42.37 39.63 23.13
C MET A 12 -43.88 39.73 22.85
N PHE A 13 -44.61 40.53 23.65
CA PHE A 13 -46.07 40.59 23.65
C PHE A 13 -46.69 41.19 22.37
N HIS A 14 -45.87 41.74 21.45
CA HIS A 14 -46.38 42.51 20.31
C HIS A 14 -46.05 41.95 18.92
N HIS A 15 -45.18 40.93 18.79
CA HIS A 15 -44.81 40.40 17.46
C HIS A 15 -44.63 38.88 17.45
N SER A 16 -45.63 38.18 16.90
CA SER A 16 -45.65 36.72 16.71
C SER A 16 -44.68 36.19 15.63
N ALA A 17 -43.81 37.04 15.08
CA ALA A 17 -42.82 36.70 14.06
C ALA A 17 -41.43 37.36 14.29
N ASP A 18 -41.15 37.91 15.48
CA ASP A 18 -39.80 38.46 15.79
C ASP A 18 -38.79 37.31 16.01
N LYS A 19 -37.60 37.44 15.40
CA LYS A 19 -36.48 36.50 15.54
C LYS A 19 -36.02 36.28 16.99
N ARG A 20 -36.40 37.13 17.94
CA ARG A 20 -36.11 36.97 19.37
C ARG A 20 -37.06 36.00 20.07
N GLY A 21 -38.23 35.67 19.49
CA GLY A 21 -38.94 34.44 19.85
C GLY A 21 -38.08 33.19 19.61
N LEU A 22 -37.24 33.22 18.56
CA LEU A 22 -36.27 32.16 18.28
C LEU A 22 -35.10 32.11 19.31
N SER A 23 -34.96 33.09 20.21
CA SER A 23 -34.00 32.98 21.34
C SER A 23 -34.60 32.29 22.58
N LEU A 24 -35.93 32.16 22.62
CA LEU A 24 -36.62 31.34 23.62
C LEU A 24 -36.85 29.91 23.15
N ILE A 25 -36.88 29.67 21.84
CA ILE A 25 -36.84 28.35 21.20
C ILE A 25 -35.87 27.36 21.89
N PRO A 26 -34.59 27.69 22.18
CA PRO A 26 -33.69 26.77 22.91
C PRO A 26 -34.09 26.51 24.37
N GLN A 27 -34.85 27.41 25.00
CA GLN A 27 -35.35 27.30 26.38
C GLN A 27 -36.81 26.81 26.45
N LEU A 28 -37.52 26.72 25.33
CA LEU A 28 -38.85 26.16 25.20
C LEU A 28 -38.98 24.72 25.77
N PRO A 29 -38.03 23.79 25.56
CA PRO A 29 -38.09 22.47 26.18
C PRO A 29 -38.03 22.55 27.70
N ASP A 30 -37.17 23.41 28.24
CA ASP A 30 -37.05 23.72 29.67
C ASP A 30 -38.32 24.38 30.24
N LEU A 31 -38.94 25.30 29.49
CA LEU A 31 -40.20 25.98 29.83
C LEU A 31 -41.39 25.01 29.79
N ILE A 32 -41.45 24.08 28.84
CA ILE A 32 -42.50 23.05 28.74
C ILE A 32 -42.31 22.00 29.84
N GLU A 33 -41.07 21.61 30.15
CA GLU A 33 -40.76 20.68 31.24
C GLU A 33 -41.16 21.28 32.59
N LYS A 34 -40.81 22.54 32.86
CA LYS A 34 -41.10 23.25 34.13
C LYS A 34 -42.50 23.88 34.18
N GLY A 35 -43.16 24.02 33.04
CA GLY A 35 -44.49 24.62 32.90
C GLY A 35 -45.62 23.71 33.37
N ILE A 36 -46.57 24.24 34.11
CA ILE A 36 -47.77 23.52 34.53
C ILE A 36 -48.79 23.63 33.41
N TYR A 37 -49.21 22.52 32.81
CA TYR A 37 -50.33 22.55 31.86
C TYR A 37 -51.60 22.98 32.57
N LEU A 38 -52.35 23.86 31.92
CA LEU A 38 -53.56 24.45 32.43
C LEU A 38 -54.77 23.73 31.81
N TRP A 39 -54.96 23.84 30.49
CA TRP A 39 -56.01 23.14 29.75
C TRP A 39 -55.72 23.08 28.25
N SER A 40 -56.59 22.39 27.49
CA SER A 40 -56.59 22.44 26.02
C SER A 40 -57.95 22.83 25.48
N GLU A 41 -57.96 23.63 24.43
CA GLU A 41 -59.15 24.01 23.66
C GLU A 41 -59.10 23.26 22.32
N LEU A 42 -60.17 22.53 21.98
CA LEU A 42 -60.32 21.96 20.65
C LEU A 42 -60.72 23.06 19.66
N SER A 43 -60.14 23.05 18.46
CA SER A 43 -60.45 24.06 17.44
C SER A 43 -61.85 23.81 16.86
N GLU A 44 -62.85 24.57 17.32
CA GLU A 44 -64.27 24.31 17.06
C GLU A 44 -64.69 24.22 15.58
N LYS A 45 -63.85 24.62 14.62
CA LYS A 45 -64.19 24.65 13.19
C LYS A 45 -63.15 24.00 12.26
N ASN A 46 -62.11 23.33 12.78
CA ASN A 46 -61.04 22.68 11.99
C ASN A 46 -60.42 23.55 10.87
N LYS A 47 -60.55 24.87 10.94
CA LYS A 47 -59.99 25.79 9.94
C LYS A 47 -58.46 25.82 10.07
N ASN A 48 -57.79 25.92 8.94
CA ASN A 48 -56.33 25.97 8.82
C ASN A 48 -55.61 24.72 9.38
N ASN A 49 -56.28 23.55 9.32
CA ASN A 49 -55.75 22.25 9.71
C ASN A 49 -55.37 22.11 11.21
N VAL A 50 -55.88 23.01 12.05
CA VAL A 50 -55.67 23.03 13.51
C VAL A 50 -56.70 22.14 14.19
N LYS A 51 -56.23 21.31 15.11
CA LYS A 51 -57.03 20.35 15.89
C LYS A 51 -57.27 20.85 17.32
N ALA A 52 -56.22 21.34 17.98
CA ALA A 52 -56.29 21.81 19.36
C ALA A 52 -55.23 22.88 19.68
N PHE A 53 -55.47 23.65 20.74
CA PHE A 53 -54.50 24.53 21.39
C PHE A 53 -54.32 24.09 22.85
N HIS A 54 -53.08 23.84 23.25
CA HIS A 54 -52.68 23.33 24.56
C HIS A 54 -51.96 24.44 25.33
N ASN A 55 -52.44 24.73 26.54
CA ASN A 55 -52.04 25.92 27.30
C ASN A 55 -51.23 25.52 28.54
N TYR A 56 -50.12 26.19 28.78
CA TYR A 56 -49.18 25.94 29.87
C TYR A 56 -48.85 27.22 30.62
N GLY A 57 -48.98 27.24 31.95
CA GLY A 57 -48.56 28.33 32.82
C GLY A 57 -47.17 28.06 33.36
N VAL A 58 -46.24 29.00 33.16
CA VAL A 58 -44.83 28.82 33.51
C VAL A 58 -44.40 29.93 34.49
N LYS A 59 -43.71 29.55 35.56
CA LYS A 59 -43.22 30.48 36.57
C LYS A 59 -41.89 31.09 36.15
N VAL A 60 -41.85 32.40 36.00
CA VAL A 60 -40.71 33.17 35.49
C VAL A 60 -40.37 34.33 36.43
N GLU A 61 -39.14 34.83 36.37
CA GLU A 61 -38.70 35.93 37.22
C GLU A 61 -38.35 37.15 36.36
N ILE A 62 -39.08 38.25 36.53
CA ILE A 62 -38.96 39.44 35.69
C ILE A 62 -38.43 40.58 36.57
N ASN A 63 -37.22 41.06 36.27
CA ASN A 63 -36.50 42.08 37.08
C ASN A 63 -36.47 41.77 38.59
N GLY A 64 -36.27 40.52 39.00
CA GLY A 64 -36.18 40.14 40.42
C GLY A 64 -37.51 39.92 41.13
N LYS A 65 -38.65 40.00 40.42
CA LYS A 65 -39.97 39.60 40.93
C LYS A 65 -40.47 38.34 40.24
N LEU A 66 -41.15 37.50 41.01
CA LEU A 66 -41.67 36.21 40.58
C LEU A 66 -43.09 36.35 40.02
N GLU A 67 -43.26 35.98 38.75
CA GLU A 67 -44.49 36.09 37.96
C GLU A 67 -44.84 34.73 37.30
N TYR A 68 -46.02 34.63 36.68
CA TYR A 68 -46.47 33.45 35.94
C TYR A 68 -46.94 33.86 34.54
N VAL A 69 -46.64 33.07 33.51
CA VAL A 69 -46.93 33.44 32.11
C VAL A 69 -47.53 32.25 31.37
N ARG A 70 -48.60 32.47 30.62
CA ARG A 70 -49.26 31.44 29.81
C ARG A 70 -48.60 31.34 28.43
N LEU A 71 -48.32 30.11 27.99
CA LEU A 71 -47.68 29.71 26.74
C LEU A 71 -48.61 28.74 26.00
N ILE A 72 -48.77 28.92 24.68
CA ILE A 72 -49.73 28.16 23.87
C ILE A 72 -49.01 27.29 22.82
N ILE A 73 -49.39 26.01 22.72
CA ILE A 73 -48.89 25.06 21.72
C ILE A 73 -50.06 24.54 20.89
N ARG A 74 -49.95 24.52 19.56
CA ARG A 74 -51.01 24.11 18.64
C ARG A 74 -50.78 22.70 18.09
N GLU A 75 -51.75 21.80 18.25
CA GLU A 75 -51.77 20.50 17.56
C GLU A 75 -52.54 20.61 16.24
N ASN A 76 -51.99 20.04 15.17
CA ASN A 76 -52.67 19.90 13.88
C ASN A 76 -53.39 18.54 13.75
N ASN A 77 -54.21 18.35 12.72
CA ASN A 77 -55.00 17.12 12.58
C ASN A 77 -54.18 15.82 12.45
N ASN A 78 -52.92 15.92 12.02
CA ASN A 78 -52.01 14.77 11.90
C ASN A 78 -51.32 14.41 13.23
N GLY A 79 -51.62 15.13 14.33
CA GLY A 79 -50.97 14.96 15.62
C GLY A 79 -49.58 15.58 15.71
N ASN A 80 -49.21 16.44 14.75
CA ASN A 80 -48.00 17.24 14.81
C ASN A 80 -48.28 18.52 15.60
N TYR A 81 -47.36 18.87 16.48
CA TYR A 81 -47.45 20.08 17.27
C TYR A 81 -46.66 21.21 16.60
N PHE A 82 -47.05 22.44 16.88
CA PHE A 82 -46.43 23.66 16.41
C PHE A 82 -46.50 24.66 17.55
N TYR A 83 -45.43 25.40 17.79
CA TYR A 83 -45.51 26.52 18.71
C TYR A 83 -46.30 27.65 18.02
N ASP A 84 -47.33 28.19 18.68
CA ASP A 84 -48.06 29.35 18.19
C ASP A 84 -47.74 30.52 19.13
N ASN A 85 -47.25 31.62 18.57
CA ASN A 85 -46.71 32.74 19.34
C ASN A 85 -47.84 33.56 19.98
N ASP A 86 -48.32 33.10 21.12
CA ASP A 86 -49.17 33.87 22.03
C ASP A 86 -48.71 33.65 23.48
N PHE A 87 -48.59 34.76 24.22
CA PHE A 87 -48.04 34.84 25.57
C PHE A 87 -48.87 35.80 26.40
N ILE A 88 -49.39 35.36 27.54
CA ILE A 88 -50.30 36.17 28.38
C ILE A 88 -49.75 36.31 29.81
N GLU A 89 -49.82 37.52 30.37
CA GLU A 89 -49.34 37.92 31.71
C GLU A 89 -50.14 37.28 32.86
N SER A 90 -49.50 37.16 34.04
CA SER A 90 -49.96 36.41 35.23
C SER A 90 -51.42 36.70 35.59
N ASP A 91 -51.72 37.99 35.65
CA ASP A 91 -52.94 38.62 36.16
C ASP A 91 -54.14 38.52 35.20
N LYS A 92 -53.94 37.92 34.01
CA LYS A 92 -55.01 37.55 33.07
C LYS A 92 -55.20 36.04 32.93
N ILE A 93 -54.47 35.23 33.70
CA ILE A 93 -54.72 33.79 33.82
C ILE A 93 -55.80 33.62 34.88
N GLU A 94 -57.06 33.40 34.47
CA GLU A 94 -58.17 33.24 35.41
C GLU A 94 -57.90 32.07 36.38
N GLU A 95 -57.83 32.38 37.69
CA GLU A 95 -57.68 31.38 38.76
C GLU A 95 -58.97 30.54 38.89
N GLY A 96 -59.13 29.50 38.06
CA GLY A 96 -60.32 28.65 38.16
C GLY A 96 -60.41 27.37 37.31
N SER A 97 -59.53 27.13 36.33
CA SER A 97 -59.80 26.13 35.27
C SER A 97 -59.14 24.75 35.39
N ALA A 98 -58.44 24.43 36.50
CA ALA A 98 -57.87 23.09 36.72
C ALA A 98 -58.05 22.61 38.17
N THR A 99 -59.08 21.78 38.39
CA THR A 99 -59.27 21.05 39.66
C THR A 99 -58.09 20.10 39.92
N PRO A 100 -57.83 19.69 41.19
CA PRO A 100 -56.69 18.82 41.50
C PRO A 100 -56.66 17.50 40.71
N ASP A 101 -57.82 16.91 40.39
CA ASP A 101 -57.91 15.62 39.68
C ASP A 101 -57.54 15.69 38.19
N ASP A 102 -57.66 16.85 37.54
CA ASP A 102 -57.26 17.02 36.13
C ASP A 102 -55.74 17.09 35.93
N ARG A 103 -54.97 17.30 37.01
CA ARG A 103 -53.50 17.48 36.95
C ARG A 103 -52.75 16.19 36.60
N ASP A 104 -53.32 15.02 36.85
CA ASP A 104 -52.59 13.74 36.74
C ASP A 104 -52.82 12.95 35.45
N ARG A 105 -53.87 13.22 34.65
CA ARG A 105 -54.36 12.19 33.69
C ARG A 105 -53.91 12.22 32.23
N LYS A 106 -53.32 13.30 31.69
CA LYS A 106 -52.80 13.32 30.29
C LYS A 106 -51.46 14.01 30.06
N LEU A 107 -50.79 14.42 31.13
CA LEU A 107 -49.68 15.38 31.06
C LEU A 107 -48.33 14.77 30.65
N SER A 108 -47.93 13.65 31.24
CA SER A 108 -46.61 13.04 31.03
C SER A 108 -46.33 12.66 29.56
N PRO A 109 -47.20 11.90 28.85
CA PRO A 109 -46.93 11.51 27.47
C PRO A 109 -46.97 12.68 26.49
N LEU A 110 -47.87 13.66 26.73
CA LEU A 110 -48.01 14.83 25.86
C LEU A 110 -46.81 15.77 26.00
N LYS A 111 -46.39 16.10 27.23
CA LYS A 111 -45.13 16.84 27.47
C LYS A 111 -43.94 16.15 26.84
N LYS A 112 -43.81 14.82 27.02
CA LYS A 112 -42.68 14.06 26.49
C LYS A 112 -42.66 14.07 24.97
N LYS A 113 -43.82 13.99 24.31
CA LYS A 113 -43.95 14.17 22.85
C LYS A 113 -43.64 15.60 22.40
N LEU A 114 -44.07 16.62 23.13
CA LEU A 114 -43.75 18.01 22.82
C LEU A 114 -42.25 18.31 22.95
N TYR A 115 -41.60 17.77 23.98
CA TYR A 115 -40.16 17.87 24.19
C TYR A 115 -39.36 17.08 23.14
N GLN A 116 -39.83 15.90 22.74
CA GLN A 116 -39.24 15.12 21.65
C GLN A 116 -39.40 15.80 20.28
N TRP A 117 -40.60 16.31 19.98
CA TRP A 117 -40.87 17.13 18.80
C TRP A 117 -39.98 18.38 18.80
N TRP A 118 -39.83 19.04 19.95
CA TRP A 118 -38.96 20.19 20.09
C TRP A 118 -37.51 19.85 19.74
N ASN A 119 -36.94 18.82 20.37
CA ASN A 119 -35.56 18.42 20.12
C ASN A 119 -35.35 18.05 18.65
N PHE A 120 -36.33 17.38 18.03
CA PHE A 120 -36.31 17.06 16.60
C PHE A 120 -36.32 18.32 15.71
N VAL A 121 -37.14 19.33 16.00
CA VAL A 121 -37.13 20.60 15.26
C VAL A 121 -35.81 21.35 15.44
N ASN A 122 -35.26 21.34 16.67
CA ASN A 122 -34.03 22.06 17.00
C ASN A 122 -32.78 21.40 16.39
N THR A 123 -32.69 20.07 16.34
CA THR A 123 -31.60 19.35 15.63
C THR A 123 -31.62 19.58 14.11
N ASN A 124 -32.79 19.86 13.54
CA ASN A 124 -32.95 20.13 12.11
C ASN A 124 -32.90 21.63 11.76
N ASN A 125 -32.66 22.50 12.75
CA ASN A 125 -32.40 23.94 12.62
C ASN A 125 -33.39 24.68 11.70
N ILE A 126 -34.69 24.38 11.84
CA ILE A 126 -35.75 24.95 10.99
C ILE A 126 -36.05 26.38 11.44
N VAL A 127 -35.25 27.34 10.97
CA VAL A 127 -35.68 28.74 10.88
C VAL A 127 -36.61 28.86 9.67
N PRO A 128 -37.86 29.35 9.83
CA PRO A 128 -38.77 29.48 8.71
C PRO A 128 -38.35 30.63 7.79
N SER A 129 -37.77 30.29 6.64
CA SER A 129 -37.79 31.13 5.45
C SER A 129 -38.87 30.61 4.49
N GLU A 130 -39.76 31.51 4.09
CA GLU A 130 -40.72 31.37 2.99
C GLU A 130 -41.95 30.47 3.27
N LEU A 131 -42.87 31.06 4.06
CA LEU A 131 -44.24 31.17 3.56
C LEU A 131 -44.21 31.85 2.18
N ASP A 132 -44.62 31.15 1.13
CA ASP A 132 -44.98 31.80 -0.13
C ASP A 132 -46.36 32.46 0.02
N LEU A 133 -46.40 33.79 -0.09
CA LEU A 133 -47.60 34.63 -0.01
C LEU A 133 -48.05 35.09 -1.42
N SER A 134 -47.91 34.25 -2.45
CA SER A 134 -48.19 34.64 -3.84
C SER A 134 -49.19 33.77 -4.65
N GLU A 135 -50.19 33.17 -3.99
CA GLU A 135 -51.52 32.99 -4.61
C GLU A 135 -52.55 33.93 -3.96
N SER A 136 -52.54 35.21 -4.37
CA SER A 136 -53.65 36.10 -4.06
C SER A 136 -54.84 35.75 -4.94
N MET A 137 -56.02 35.60 -4.34
CA MET A 137 -57.35 35.61 -4.98
C MET A 137 -57.40 35.44 -6.51
N ILE A 138 -57.78 34.25 -6.99
CA ILE A 138 -58.93 34.07 -7.90
C ILE A 138 -59.33 32.59 -7.91
N GLY A 139 -60.61 32.33 -7.65
CA GLY A 139 -61.39 31.25 -8.26
C GLY A 139 -60.80 29.83 -8.35
N ASN A 140 -60.98 29.05 -7.28
CA ASN A 140 -61.88 27.88 -7.30
C ASN A 140 -61.96 27.06 -8.62
N GLN A 141 -61.44 25.82 -8.63
CA GLN A 141 -62.27 24.59 -8.72
C GLN A 141 -61.48 23.29 -9.00
N ASN A 142 -62.03 22.18 -8.48
CA ASN A 142 -61.95 20.80 -8.98
C ASN A 142 -60.61 20.04 -8.95
N ALA A 143 -60.44 19.36 -7.82
CA ALA A 143 -59.76 18.08 -7.68
C ALA A 143 -60.06 17.04 -8.80
N LYS A 144 -59.08 16.17 -9.10
CA LYS A 144 -59.13 14.72 -8.75
C LYS A 144 -57.93 13.90 -9.28
N LYS A 145 -57.45 13.00 -8.41
CA LYS A 145 -56.94 11.62 -8.67
C LYS A 145 -55.67 11.41 -9.54
N ASP A 146 -54.88 10.33 -9.36
CA ASP A 146 -54.56 9.43 -8.22
C ASP A 146 -53.38 8.51 -8.67
N GLU A 147 -52.97 7.56 -7.82
CA GLU A 147 -52.18 6.33 -8.10
C GLU A 147 -50.64 6.42 -8.17
N ARG A 148 -50.00 6.03 -7.06
CA ARG A 148 -49.35 4.70 -6.95
C ARG A 148 -49.74 4.02 -5.64
N SER A 149 -49.59 2.70 -5.56
CA SER A 149 -50.47 1.83 -4.80
C SER A 149 -49.84 1.12 -3.59
N VAL A 150 -50.71 0.62 -2.70
CA VAL A 150 -50.37 -0.07 -1.44
C VAL A 150 -49.31 -1.20 -1.55
N PRO A 151 -49.18 -1.97 -2.66
CA PRO A 151 -48.11 -2.96 -2.81
C PRO A 151 -46.68 -2.41 -2.67
N GLU A 152 -46.40 -1.17 -3.06
CA GLU A 152 -45.04 -0.59 -2.95
C GLU A 152 -44.60 -0.48 -1.47
N LYS A 153 -45.52 -0.17 -0.55
CA LYS A 153 -45.23 -0.11 0.90
C LYS A 153 -45.05 -1.49 1.54
N ILE A 154 -45.61 -2.54 0.94
CA ILE A 154 -45.40 -3.93 1.36
C ILE A 154 -44.05 -4.44 0.83
N ALA A 155 -43.63 -3.99 -0.36
CA ALA A 155 -42.30 -4.26 -0.90
C ALA A 155 -41.19 -3.67 -0.02
N ASP A 156 -41.29 -2.41 0.42
CA ASP A 156 -40.29 -1.79 1.31
C ASP A 156 -40.20 -2.48 2.69
N ALA A 157 -41.33 -2.97 3.23
CA ALA A 157 -41.32 -3.77 4.45
C ALA A 157 -40.66 -5.14 4.24
N ALA A 158 -40.90 -5.80 3.10
CA ALA A 158 -40.24 -7.05 2.74
C ALA A 158 -38.74 -6.87 2.47
N ILE A 159 -38.33 -5.76 1.86
CA ILE A 159 -36.92 -5.43 1.60
C ILE A 159 -36.15 -5.24 2.92
N ASN A 160 -36.76 -4.59 3.91
CA ASN A 160 -36.16 -4.44 5.24
C ASN A 160 -36.13 -5.77 6.02
N ALA A 161 -37.18 -6.60 5.94
CA ALA A 161 -37.20 -7.93 6.56
C ALA A 161 -36.16 -8.91 5.95
N VAL A 162 -35.77 -8.72 4.69
CA VAL A 162 -34.67 -9.46 4.03
C VAL A 162 -33.28 -8.87 4.40
N GLY A 163 -33.24 -7.66 4.97
CA GLY A 163 -32.01 -6.95 5.32
C GLY A 163 -31.29 -7.43 6.58
N GLU A 164 -31.98 -8.10 7.51
CA GLU A 164 -31.44 -8.42 8.85
C GLU A 164 -30.61 -9.72 8.94
N VAL A 165 -30.37 -10.47 7.85
CA VAL A 165 -29.49 -11.65 7.87
C VAL A 165 -28.50 -11.68 6.70
N LYS A 166 -27.27 -11.21 6.94
CA LYS A 166 -26.09 -11.54 6.11
C LYS A 166 -24.84 -11.86 6.95
N GLN A 167 -24.73 -13.12 7.36
CA GLN A 167 -23.41 -13.75 7.49
C GLN A 167 -22.73 -13.86 6.11
N LYS A 168 -21.39 -13.85 6.11
CA LYS A 168 -20.52 -13.96 4.91
C LYS A 168 -20.97 -15.14 4.03
N TRP A 169 -21.21 -14.89 2.74
CA TRP A 169 -21.58 -15.94 1.78
C TRP A 169 -20.36 -16.73 1.30
N SER A 170 -20.55 -17.99 0.92
CA SER A 170 -19.51 -18.80 0.27
C SER A 170 -19.31 -18.37 -1.19
N GLN A 171 -18.09 -18.56 -1.72
CA GLN A 171 -17.78 -18.27 -3.12
C GLN A 171 -18.71 -19.00 -4.09
N LYS A 172 -19.09 -20.25 -3.78
CA LYS A 172 -20.08 -21.01 -4.57
C LYS A 172 -21.42 -20.27 -4.70
N LYS A 173 -21.96 -19.76 -3.60
CA LYS A 173 -23.22 -18.99 -3.60
C LYS A 173 -23.08 -17.68 -4.40
N GLN A 174 -21.92 -17.02 -4.33
CA GLN A 174 -21.68 -15.80 -5.09
C GLN A 174 -21.48 -16.08 -6.61
N ALA A 175 -20.85 -17.19 -6.98
CA ALA A 175 -20.76 -17.65 -8.36
C ALA A 175 -22.15 -18.03 -8.92
N GLU A 176 -22.99 -18.69 -8.14
CA GLU A 176 -24.41 -18.96 -8.47
C GLU A 176 -25.19 -17.66 -8.69
N ILE A 177 -25.01 -16.65 -7.83
CA ILE A 177 -25.61 -15.31 -7.98
C ILE A 177 -25.11 -14.61 -9.24
N ASN A 178 -23.79 -14.59 -9.47
CA ASN A 178 -23.18 -13.99 -10.66
C ASN A 178 -23.70 -14.65 -11.94
N LYS A 179 -23.83 -15.99 -11.96
CA LYS A 179 -24.42 -16.75 -13.06
C LYS A 179 -25.89 -16.37 -13.27
N LYS A 180 -26.68 -16.32 -12.20
CA LYS A 180 -28.10 -15.91 -12.24
C LYS A 180 -28.26 -14.47 -12.77
N CYS A 181 -27.35 -13.56 -12.43
CA CYS A 181 -27.32 -12.21 -13.00
C CYS A 181 -27.09 -12.23 -14.52
N LYS A 182 -26.11 -13.02 -15.00
CA LYS A 182 -25.86 -13.19 -16.43
C LYS A 182 -27.04 -13.84 -17.16
N GLU A 183 -27.69 -14.83 -16.54
CA GLU A 183 -28.93 -15.45 -17.07
C GLU A 183 -30.09 -14.45 -17.15
N ILE A 184 -30.28 -13.57 -16.16
CA ILE A 184 -31.27 -12.48 -16.20
C ILE A 184 -30.99 -11.54 -17.38
N LEU A 185 -29.75 -11.08 -17.55
CA LEU A 185 -29.37 -10.16 -18.64
C LEU A 185 -29.52 -10.81 -20.03
N ALA A 186 -29.22 -12.10 -20.15
CA ALA A 186 -29.35 -12.83 -21.41
C ALA A 186 -30.81 -13.16 -21.78
N SER A 187 -31.68 -13.35 -20.79
CA SER A 187 -33.08 -13.77 -21.00
C SER A 187 -34.09 -12.62 -20.97
N THR A 188 -33.79 -11.53 -20.27
CA THR A 188 -34.73 -10.43 -20.00
C THR A 188 -34.18 -9.11 -20.53
N PRO A 189 -34.81 -8.48 -21.54
CA PRO A 189 -34.39 -7.16 -22.02
C PRO A 189 -34.40 -6.11 -20.90
N PRO A 190 -33.46 -5.14 -20.85
CA PRO A 190 -33.34 -4.16 -19.76
C PRO A 190 -34.64 -3.42 -19.40
N SER A 191 -35.49 -3.11 -20.39
CA SER A 191 -36.79 -2.46 -20.20
C SER A 191 -37.89 -3.35 -19.57
N ARG A 192 -37.60 -4.63 -19.32
CA ARG A 192 -38.52 -5.62 -18.74
C ARG A 192 -38.00 -6.26 -17.44
N ILE A 193 -36.86 -5.80 -16.92
CA ILE A 193 -36.27 -6.34 -15.69
C ILE A 193 -37.07 -5.86 -14.47
N THR A 194 -37.62 -6.80 -13.71
CA THR A 194 -38.45 -6.53 -12.52
C THR A 194 -37.62 -6.09 -11.32
N ASP A 195 -38.24 -5.48 -10.30
CA ASP A 195 -37.52 -5.04 -9.10
C ASP A 195 -36.94 -6.22 -8.28
N ASP A 196 -37.57 -7.39 -8.31
CA ASP A 196 -37.01 -8.65 -7.78
C ASP A 196 -35.74 -9.06 -8.54
N GLN A 197 -35.75 -8.96 -9.87
CA GLN A 197 -34.57 -9.21 -10.68
C GLN A 197 -33.48 -8.16 -10.40
N LYS A 198 -33.81 -6.86 -10.26
CA LYS A 198 -32.86 -5.82 -9.83
C LYS A 198 -32.27 -6.12 -8.44
N SER A 199 -33.07 -6.66 -7.51
CA SER A 199 -32.59 -7.10 -6.19
C SER A 199 -31.55 -8.22 -6.29
N ILE A 200 -31.68 -9.11 -7.28
CA ILE A 200 -30.66 -10.12 -7.61
C ILE A 200 -29.44 -9.47 -8.27
N LEU A 201 -29.63 -8.57 -9.24
CA LEU A 201 -28.52 -7.87 -9.92
C LEU A 201 -27.67 -7.02 -8.96
N ARG A 202 -28.27 -6.42 -7.93
CA ARG A 202 -27.57 -5.74 -6.81
C ARG A 202 -26.67 -6.67 -5.98
N GLN A 203 -26.75 -7.98 -6.17
CA GLN A 203 -25.89 -8.97 -5.51
C GLN A 203 -24.72 -9.39 -6.40
N TYR A 204 -24.57 -8.85 -7.61
CA TYR A 204 -23.40 -9.10 -8.44
C TYR A 204 -22.12 -8.53 -7.80
N GLU A 205 -21.05 -9.32 -7.81
CA GLU A 205 -19.72 -8.94 -7.31
C GLU A 205 -18.62 -9.13 -8.36
N GLY A 206 -18.95 -9.74 -9.52
CA GLY A 206 -17.98 -10.05 -10.56
C GLY A 206 -17.09 -11.25 -10.22
N ALA A 207 -16.04 -11.46 -11.03
CA ALA A 207 -15.03 -12.49 -10.77
C ALA A 207 -13.91 -11.99 -9.82
N GLY A 208 -13.77 -10.66 -9.69
CA GLY A 208 -12.82 -10.04 -8.78
C GLY A 208 -13.10 -10.37 -7.31
N GLY A 209 -12.09 -10.83 -6.58
CA GLY A 209 -12.22 -11.32 -5.20
C GLY A 209 -12.79 -12.74 -5.04
N GLN A 210 -13.26 -13.37 -6.13
CA GLN A 210 -13.67 -14.78 -6.15
C GLN A 210 -12.49 -15.70 -6.53
N ALA A 211 -11.67 -15.25 -7.48
CA ALA A 211 -10.47 -15.95 -7.92
C ALA A 211 -9.35 -15.96 -6.87
N THR A 212 -8.36 -16.80 -7.11
CA THR A 212 -7.06 -16.74 -6.43
C THR A 212 -5.92 -16.48 -7.41
N ASN A 213 -4.70 -16.34 -6.88
CA ASN A 213 -3.56 -15.82 -7.64
C ASN A 213 -3.19 -16.65 -8.90
N ALA A 214 -3.73 -17.87 -9.05
CA ALA A 214 -3.55 -18.69 -10.25
C ALA A 214 -4.36 -18.17 -11.47
N ASP A 215 -5.55 -17.60 -11.27
CA ASP A 215 -6.41 -17.18 -12.38
C ASP A 215 -6.10 -15.75 -12.86
N MET A 216 -5.37 -14.95 -12.07
CA MET A 216 -5.04 -13.56 -12.42
C MET A 216 -4.17 -13.43 -13.69
N ASP A 217 -3.41 -14.45 -14.05
CA ASP A 217 -2.63 -14.49 -15.31
C ASP A 217 -3.49 -14.88 -16.53
N ALA A 218 -4.71 -15.38 -16.33
CA ALA A 218 -5.55 -15.95 -17.40
C ALA A 218 -6.62 -14.99 -17.96
N THR A 219 -7.00 -13.92 -17.26
CA THR A 219 -8.08 -13.02 -17.73
C THR A 219 -7.82 -11.56 -17.32
N ARG A 220 -7.74 -10.66 -18.30
CA ARG A 220 -7.42 -9.23 -18.08
C ARG A 220 -8.51 -8.51 -17.29
N GLY A 221 -9.75 -8.99 -17.36
CA GLY A 221 -10.90 -8.46 -16.65
C GLY A 221 -10.83 -8.49 -15.12
N MET A 222 -10.04 -9.39 -14.51
CA MET A 222 -10.00 -9.54 -13.05
C MET A 222 -9.28 -8.41 -12.31
N LEU A 223 -8.43 -7.62 -12.99
CA LEU A 223 -7.78 -6.44 -12.41
C LEU A 223 -8.73 -5.23 -12.27
N TYR A 224 -9.99 -5.33 -12.71
CA TYR A 224 -10.91 -4.20 -12.79
C TYR A 224 -12.13 -4.30 -11.85
N GLN A 225 -12.29 -5.40 -11.11
CA GLN A 225 -13.48 -5.66 -10.29
C GLN A 225 -13.10 -5.78 -8.81
N PHE A 226 -13.49 -4.79 -8.00
CA PHE A 226 -13.26 -4.81 -6.55
C PHE A 226 -14.58 -4.58 -5.81
N PHE A 227 -15.07 -5.62 -5.12
CA PHE A 227 -16.24 -5.50 -4.27
C PHE A 227 -15.94 -4.61 -3.06
N THR A 228 -16.78 -3.59 -2.86
CA THR A 228 -16.77 -2.74 -1.66
C THR A 228 -18.02 -3.04 -0.84
N PRO A 229 -17.90 -3.43 0.44
CA PRO A 229 -19.06 -3.74 1.28
C PRO A 229 -20.00 -2.53 1.41
N LYS A 230 -21.32 -2.75 1.31
CA LYS A 230 -22.34 -1.70 1.44
C LYS A 230 -22.15 -0.83 2.70
N LYS A 231 -21.74 -1.47 3.81
CA LYS A 231 -21.43 -0.84 5.10
C LYS A 231 -20.32 0.21 5.03
N VAL A 232 -19.24 -0.08 4.28
CA VAL A 232 -18.15 0.86 3.99
C VAL A 232 -18.64 1.98 3.06
N ILE A 233 -19.40 1.62 2.00
CA ILE A 233 -19.96 2.59 1.05
C ILE A 233 -20.86 3.62 1.76
N SER A 234 -21.80 3.18 2.59
CA SER A 234 -22.73 4.07 3.29
C SER A 234 -22.01 5.04 4.22
N LYS A 235 -20.98 4.59 4.96
CA LYS A 235 -20.16 5.50 5.77
C LYS A 235 -19.31 6.44 4.90
N MET A 236 -18.77 5.98 3.76
CA MET A 236 -18.07 6.86 2.81
C MET A 236 -19.00 7.93 2.21
N GLN A 237 -20.26 7.60 1.91
CA GLN A 237 -21.28 8.56 1.46
C GLN A 237 -21.60 9.59 2.54
N GLU A 238 -21.76 9.14 3.80
CA GLU A 238 -21.96 10.01 4.96
C GLU A 238 -20.76 10.98 5.14
N ILE A 239 -19.53 10.45 5.10
CA ILE A 239 -18.27 11.20 5.15
C ILE A 239 -18.22 12.28 4.06
N VAL A 240 -18.52 11.91 2.81
CA VAL A 240 -18.45 12.81 1.63
C VAL A 240 -19.55 13.87 1.64
N SER A 241 -20.76 13.55 2.12
CA SER A 241 -21.88 14.49 2.14
C SER A 241 -21.65 15.71 3.04
N ARG A 242 -20.71 15.61 4.01
CA ARG A 242 -20.19 16.74 4.80
C ARG A 242 -19.40 17.78 3.99
N TYR A 243 -18.98 17.45 2.76
CA TYR A 243 -18.13 18.31 1.92
C TYR A 243 -18.69 18.57 0.51
N VAL A 244 -19.61 17.73 0.02
CA VAL A 244 -20.14 17.81 -1.36
C VAL A 244 -21.65 18.02 -1.35
N ASN A 245 -22.07 19.19 -1.86
CA ASN A 245 -23.46 19.58 -2.01
C ASN A 245 -24.25 18.60 -2.90
N PRO A 246 -25.50 18.25 -2.54
CA PRO A 246 -26.41 17.52 -3.43
C PRO A 246 -26.55 18.19 -4.81
N GLY A 247 -26.69 17.39 -5.86
CA GLY A 247 -26.77 17.81 -7.25
C GLY A 247 -25.42 18.05 -7.94
N ALA A 248 -24.29 17.95 -7.22
CA ALA A 248 -22.96 18.04 -7.79
C ALA A 248 -22.69 16.96 -8.85
N GLU A 249 -21.83 17.29 -9.82
CA GLU A 249 -21.29 16.32 -10.79
C GLU A 249 -20.31 15.39 -10.07
N ALA A 250 -20.55 14.08 -10.15
CA ALA A 250 -19.78 13.03 -9.50
C ALA A 250 -19.22 12.03 -10.52
N LEU A 251 -18.00 11.55 -10.29
CA LEU A 251 -17.34 10.53 -11.12
C LEU A 251 -16.99 9.31 -10.28
N GLU A 252 -17.42 8.14 -10.73
CA GLU A 252 -16.91 6.84 -10.26
C GLU A 252 -16.08 6.19 -11.40
N PRO A 253 -14.74 6.22 -11.34
CA PRO A 253 -13.88 5.82 -12.47
C PRO A 253 -13.63 4.30 -12.59
N SER A 254 -14.18 3.50 -11.69
CA SER A 254 -14.14 2.03 -11.68
C SER A 254 -15.38 1.50 -10.95
N ALA A 255 -16.55 1.69 -11.56
CA ALA A 255 -17.83 1.69 -10.87
C ALA A 255 -18.41 0.29 -10.55
N GLY A 256 -17.93 -0.77 -11.22
CA GLY A 256 -18.55 -2.08 -11.12
C GLY A 256 -20.04 -2.01 -11.49
N ILE A 257 -20.92 -2.19 -10.49
CA ILE A 257 -22.37 -2.08 -10.66
C ILE A 257 -22.98 -0.74 -10.22
N GLY A 258 -22.15 0.27 -9.87
CA GLY A 258 -22.59 1.62 -9.50
C GLY A 258 -22.94 1.83 -8.02
N ARG A 259 -22.48 0.94 -7.12
CA ARG A 259 -22.92 0.91 -5.70
C ARG A 259 -22.74 2.24 -4.96
N PHE A 260 -21.73 3.05 -5.28
CA PHE A 260 -21.51 4.35 -4.64
C PHE A 260 -22.57 5.40 -4.96
N ALA A 261 -23.37 5.20 -6.03
CA ALA A 261 -24.50 6.05 -6.35
C ALA A 261 -25.80 5.68 -5.62
N GLU A 262 -25.93 4.46 -5.09
CA GLU A 262 -27.16 4.01 -4.40
C GLU A 262 -27.51 4.97 -3.25
N GLY A 263 -28.73 5.53 -3.27
CA GLY A 263 -29.23 6.43 -2.21
C GLY A 263 -28.65 7.86 -2.22
N THR A 264 -27.85 8.23 -3.23
CA THR A 264 -27.25 9.57 -3.32
C THR A 264 -28.02 10.48 -4.29
N ASN A 265 -27.96 11.80 -4.05
CA ASN A 265 -28.45 12.82 -4.97
C ASN A 265 -27.26 13.54 -5.60
N TYR A 266 -26.54 12.86 -6.50
CA TYR A 266 -25.45 13.41 -7.31
C TYR A 266 -25.65 13.03 -8.79
N LYS A 267 -25.06 13.79 -9.70
CA LYS A 267 -25.11 13.50 -11.14
C LYS A 267 -23.92 12.65 -11.53
N TRP A 268 -24.15 11.36 -11.70
CA TRP A 268 -23.09 10.38 -11.87
C TRP A 268 -22.68 10.18 -13.33
N ASP A 269 -21.41 10.43 -13.61
CA ASP A 269 -20.70 9.73 -14.69
C ASP A 269 -20.01 8.51 -14.08
N MET A 270 -20.24 7.33 -14.66
CA MET A 270 -19.66 6.07 -14.20
C MET A 270 -18.83 5.45 -15.31
N LEU A 271 -17.61 5.04 -15.00
CA LEU A 271 -16.77 4.26 -15.89
C LEU A 271 -16.64 2.84 -15.33
N GLU A 272 -17.05 1.86 -16.11
CA GLU A 272 -16.80 0.45 -15.82
C GLU A 272 -16.24 -0.17 -17.10
N TYR A 273 -15.05 -0.76 -17.02
CA TYR A 273 -14.41 -1.36 -18.18
C TYR A 273 -13.79 -2.70 -17.82
N ASN A 274 -14.34 -3.74 -18.41
CA ASN A 274 -13.75 -5.06 -18.41
C ASN A 274 -13.75 -5.57 -19.87
N PRO A 275 -12.58 -5.74 -20.50
CA PRO A 275 -12.48 -6.15 -21.90
C PRO A 275 -12.99 -7.57 -22.17
N ASP A 276 -13.14 -8.39 -21.13
CA ASP A 276 -13.47 -9.81 -21.21
C ASP A 276 -14.91 -10.09 -20.71
N ASP A 277 -15.54 -9.18 -19.95
CA ASP A 277 -16.89 -9.35 -19.38
C ASP A 277 -17.56 -8.01 -18.98
N ASN A 278 -18.41 -7.44 -19.85
CA ASN A 278 -19.13 -6.19 -19.56
C ASN A 278 -20.42 -6.34 -18.73
N THR A 279 -20.63 -7.48 -18.05
CA THR A 279 -21.79 -7.71 -17.17
C THR A 279 -21.99 -6.61 -16.13
N ALA A 280 -20.90 -6.13 -15.50
CA ALA A 280 -20.95 -5.09 -14.49
C ALA A 280 -21.51 -3.77 -15.06
N TYR A 281 -20.99 -3.33 -16.21
CA TYR A 281 -21.47 -2.17 -16.98
C TYR A 281 -22.97 -2.29 -17.34
N GLN A 282 -23.41 -3.46 -17.79
CA GLN A 282 -24.83 -3.69 -18.10
C GLN A 282 -25.71 -3.54 -16.85
N ILE A 283 -25.29 -4.11 -15.72
CA ILE A 283 -26.01 -4.01 -14.45
C ILE A 283 -26.06 -2.57 -13.94
N ALA A 284 -24.95 -1.84 -13.97
CA ALA A 284 -24.89 -0.43 -13.56
C ALA A 284 -25.95 0.41 -14.30
N ARG A 285 -26.10 0.21 -15.62
CA ARG A 285 -27.13 0.88 -16.43
C ARG A 285 -28.58 0.52 -16.08
N ILE A 286 -28.81 -0.67 -15.53
CA ILE A 286 -30.14 -1.13 -15.11
C ILE A 286 -30.49 -0.62 -13.71
N LEU A 287 -29.49 -0.55 -12.82
CA LEU A 287 -29.66 -0.08 -11.44
C LEU A 287 -29.66 1.45 -11.33
N HIS A 288 -28.94 2.13 -12.22
CA HIS A 288 -28.74 3.59 -12.22
C HIS A 288 -29.12 4.19 -13.59
N PRO A 289 -30.41 4.17 -13.99
CA PRO A 289 -30.83 4.67 -15.31
C PRO A 289 -30.61 6.17 -15.52
N GLU A 290 -30.55 6.95 -14.44
CA GLU A 290 -30.24 8.39 -14.44
C GLU A 290 -28.72 8.69 -14.49
N ALA A 291 -27.87 7.66 -14.36
CA ALA A 291 -26.42 7.81 -14.42
C ALA A 291 -25.90 7.61 -15.86
N ASN A 292 -24.90 8.41 -16.24
CA ASN A 292 -24.20 8.28 -17.50
C ASN A 292 -23.08 7.23 -17.37
N VAL A 293 -23.44 5.97 -17.56
CA VAL A 293 -22.52 4.83 -17.47
C VAL A 293 -21.85 4.55 -18.82
N SER A 294 -20.52 4.41 -18.82
CA SER A 294 -19.69 4.17 -20.01
C SER A 294 -18.84 2.90 -19.90
N ASP A 295 -18.81 2.11 -20.98
CA ASP A 295 -17.94 0.92 -21.15
C ASP A 295 -16.54 1.36 -21.63
N ASN A 296 -15.84 2.14 -20.81
CA ASN A 296 -14.58 2.79 -21.17
C ASN A 296 -13.61 2.85 -19.98
N ALA A 297 -12.34 2.49 -20.21
CA ALA A 297 -11.32 2.56 -19.17
C ALA A 297 -11.02 4.02 -18.76
N PHE A 298 -10.76 4.27 -17.48
CA PHE A 298 -10.48 5.62 -16.97
C PHE A 298 -9.34 6.33 -17.70
N GLU A 299 -8.33 5.59 -18.17
CA GLU A 299 -7.22 6.13 -18.96
C GLU A 299 -7.66 6.80 -20.27
N THR A 300 -8.78 6.39 -20.85
CA THR A 300 -9.29 6.96 -22.11
C THR A 300 -9.71 8.42 -21.99
N MET A 301 -10.12 8.88 -20.80
CA MET A 301 -10.41 10.30 -20.53
C MET A 301 -9.20 11.22 -20.79
N PHE A 302 -7.99 10.66 -20.75
CA PHE A 302 -6.74 11.40 -20.88
C PHE A 302 -6.05 11.17 -22.23
N ILE A 303 -6.72 10.58 -23.22
CA ILE A 303 -6.15 10.28 -24.54
C ILE A 303 -6.85 11.12 -25.63
N ASP A 304 -6.07 11.84 -26.43
CA ASP A 304 -6.60 12.63 -27.54
C ASP A 304 -6.94 11.80 -28.80
N LYS A 305 -7.62 12.42 -29.77
CA LYS A 305 -8.00 11.80 -31.06
C LYS A 305 -6.79 11.33 -31.91
N ARG A 306 -5.56 11.61 -31.50
CA ARG A 306 -4.30 11.14 -32.13
C ARG A 306 -3.60 10.08 -31.30
N ASN A 307 -4.31 9.49 -30.32
CA ASN A 307 -3.81 8.46 -29.39
C ASN A 307 -2.61 8.94 -28.53
N ARG A 308 -2.65 10.21 -28.07
CA ARG A 308 -1.61 10.80 -27.20
C ARG A 308 -2.19 11.18 -25.85
N SER A 309 -1.42 10.96 -24.79
CA SER A 309 -1.72 11.48 -23.45
C SER A 309 -1.85 13.01 -23.46
N VAL A 310 -2.97 13.52 -22.94
CA VAL A 310 -3.11 14.93 -22.51
C VAL A 310 -2.72 15.10 -21.05
N GLY A 311 -2.85 14.05 -20.23
CA GLY A 311 -2.39 13.98 -18.85
C GLY A 311 -2.80 15.18 -18.00
N LYS A 312 -1.83 16.01 -17.59
CA LYS A 312 -2.06 17.22 -16.75
C LYS A 312 -2.79 18.35 -17.47
N LYS A 313 -2.96 18.25 -18.80
CA LYS A 313 -3.73 19.19 -19.64
C LYS A 313 -5.15 18.67 -19.92
N TYR A 314 -5.69 17.85 -19.03
CA TYR A 314 -7.08 17.40 -19.12
C TYR A 314 -8.04 18.60 -19.12
N ALA A 315 -8.79 18.73 -20.22
CA ALA A 315 -9.73 19.81 -20.48
C ALA A 315 -11.16 19.29 -20.74
N GLY A 316 -11.46 18.08 -20.24
CA GLY A 316 -12.82 17.54 -20.25
C GLY A 316 -13.65 18.01 -19.05
N LYS A 317 -14.81 17.38 -18.86
CA LYS A 317 -15.76 17.68 -17.79
C LYS A 317 -15.09 17.63 -16.41
N LYS A 318 -15.43 18.60 -15.56
CA LYS A 318 -14.97 18.69 -14.17
C LYS A 318 -16.06 18.22 -13.22
N TYR A 319 -15.64 17.69 -12.08
CA TYR A 319 -16.51 17.09 -11.07
C TYR A 319 -16.28 17.73 -9.71
N GLY A 320 -17.34 17.84 -8.91
CA GLY A 320 -17.26 18.21 -7.49
C GLY A 320 -16.89 17.02 -6.61
N LEU A 321 -17.14 15.79 -7.09
CA LEU A 321 -16.83 14.54 -6.39
C LEU A 321 -16.16 13.52 -7.32
N VAL A 322 -15.11 12.87 -6.81
CA VAL A 322 -14.57 11.62 -7.34
C VAL A 322 -14.56 10.60 -6.20
N VAL A 323 -15.17 9.44 -6.37
CA VAL A 323 -15.25 8.41 -5.32
C VAL A 323 -15.15 7.01 -5.91
N GLY A 324 -14.82 6.02 -5.10
CA GLY A 324 -14.79 4.62 -5.49
C GLY A 324 -13.73 3.79 -4.77
N ASN A 325 -13.54 2.57 -5.26
CA ASN A 325 -12.47 1.67 -4.85
C ASN A 325 -11.57 1.39 -6.07
N PRO A 326 -10.46 2.13 -6.25
CA PRO A 326 -9.61 2.02 -7.43
C PRO A 326 -8.86 0.68 -7.46
N PRO A 327 -8.52 0.16 -8.65
CA PRO A 327 -7.71 -1.04 -8.77
C PRO A 327 -6.38 -0.96 -8.00
N TYR A 328 -5.98 -2.08 -7.38
CA TYR A 328 -4.74 -2.19 -6.62
C TYR A 328 -3.63 -2.92 -7.37
N GLY A 329 -2.39 -2.47 -7.16
CA GLY A 329 -1.18 -3.17 -7.59
C GLY A 329 -0.54 -2.60 -8.84
N THR A 330 0.37 -3.37 -9.44
CA THR A 330 1.24 -2.89 -10.53
C THR A 330 0.45 -2.47 -11.76
N MET A 331 0.63 -1.21 -12.20
CA MET A 331 -0.05 -0.68 -13.38
C MET A 331 0.51 -1.31 -14.65
N THR A 332 -0.30 -2.10 -15.36
CA THR A 332 0.05 -2.77 -16.62
C THR A 332 -1.00 -2.49 -17.71
N GLY A 333 -1.11 -3.34 -18.75
CA GLY A 333 -2.16 -3.23 -19.76
C GLY A 333 -1.96 -2.16 -20.85
N LYS A 334 -2.97 -2.03 -21.72
CA LYS A 334 -2.93 -1.30 -23.00
C LYS A 334 -2.54 0.17 -22.87
N TYR A 335 -3.08 0.88 -21.87
CA TYR A 335 -2.92 2.32 -21.73
C TYR A 335 -1.63 2.73 -20.97
N LYS A 336 -0.92 1.76 -20.38
CA LYS A 336 0.31 1.97 -19.61
C LYS A 336 1.42 2.68 -20.39
N ALA A 337 1.59 2.37 -21.67
CA ALA A 337 2.64 2.93 -22.51
C ALA A 337 2.33 4.37 -23.01
N VAL A 338 1.03 4.71 -23.12
CA VAL A 338 0.55 5.98 -23.69
C VAL A 338 0.31 7.02 -22.60
N GLU A 339 -0.47 6.66 -21.58
CA GLU A 339 -0.91 7.56 -20.50
C GLU A 339 -0.26 7.19 -19.16
N GLY A 340 -0.27 5.91 -18.78
CA GLY A 340 0.26 5.42 -17.50
C GLY A 340 1.79 5.48 -17.33
N LYS A 341 2.54 6.12 -18.23
CA LYS A 341 4.01 6.01 -18.35
C LYS A 341 4.77 6.42 -17.09
N GLY A 342 4.20 7.30 -16.26
CA GLY A 342 4.78 7.75 -14.97
C GLY A 342 4.38 6.96 -13.72
N PHE A 343 3.32 6.14 -13.75
CA PHE A 343 2.69 5.59 -12.54
C PHE A 343 2.99 4.11 -12.32
N LYS A 344 3.68 3.74 -11.25
CA LYS A 344 4.01 2.31 -10.99
C LYS A 344 2.80 1.45 -10.56
N ARG A 345 1.78 2.06 -9.93
CA ARG A 345 0.62 1.37 -9.35
C ARG A 345 -0.70 1.99 -9.82
N TYR A 346 -1.76 1.19 -9.95
CA TYR A 346 -3.07 1.65 -10.43
C TYR A 346 -3.68 2.67 -9.46
N GLU A 347 -3.70 2.41 -8.17
CA GLU A 347 -4.27 3.32 -7.17
C GLU A 347 -3.59 4.70 -7.18
N HIS A 348 -2.27 4.76 -7.40
CA HIS A 348 -1.55 6.04 -7.51
C HIS A 348 -1.94 6.81 -8.78
N TYR A 349 -2.17 6.10 -9.89
CA TYR A 349 -2.69 6.67 -11.13
C TYR A 349 -4.12 7.20 -10.92
N PHE A 350 -5.01 6.37 -10.37
CA PHE A 350 -6.41 6.71 -10.14
C PHE A 350 -6.57 7.92 -9.21
N ILE A 351 -5.76 8.02 -8.14
CA ILE A 351 -5.78 9.19 -7.24
C ILE A 351 -5.29 10.43 -7.97
N SER A 352 -4.11 10.38 -8.59
CA SER A 352 -3.54 11.56 -9.27
C SER A 352 -4.42 12.06 -10.42
N ARG A 353 -5.12 11.16 -11.11
CA ARG A 353 -5.98 11.48 -12.26
C ARG A 353 -7.40 11.84 -11.86
N GLY A 354 -7.94 11.26 -10.79
CA GLY A 354 -9.16 11.78 -10.14
C GLY A 354 -8.96 13.22 -9.66
N LEU A 355 -7.80 13.55 -9.09
CA LEU A 355 -7.43 14.93 -8.80
C LEU A 355 -7.23 15.81 -10.06
N ASP A 356 -7.07 15.24 -11.25
CA ASP A 356 -7.03 16.00 -12.51
C ASP A 356 -8.42 16.15 -13.16
N THR A 357 -9.41 15.31 -12.81
CA THR A 357 -10.83 15.48 -13.20
C THR A 357 -11.62 16.35 -12.25
N LEU A 358 -11.21 16.52 -10.99
CA LEU A 358 -11.87 17.44 -10.06
C LEU A 358 -11.76 18.92 -10.47
N GLU A 359 -12.80 19.67 -10.09
CA GLU A 359 -12.76 21.13 -9.96
C GLU A 359 -11.99 21.55 -8.70
N GLU A 360 -11.53 22.80 -8.67
CA GLU A 360 -10.77 23.33 -7.55
C GLU A 360 -11.66 23.42 -6.28
N GLY A 361 -11.20 22.85 -5.16
CA GLY A 361 -12.00 22.65 -3.96
C GLY A 361 -12.92 21.42 -3.96
N GLY A 362 -13.00 20.67 -5.07
CA GLY A 362 -13.74 19.40 -5.15
C GLY A 362 -13.09 18.27 -4.33
N ILE A 363 -13.83 17.18 -4.10
CA ILE A 363 -13.46 16.13 -3.13
C ILE A 363 -13.16 14.80 -3.82
N LEU A 364 -12.06 14.16 -3.44
CA LEU A 364 -11.73 12.77 -3.79
C LEU A 364 -11.82 11.90 -2.53
N SER A 365 -12.61 10.82 -2.57
CA SER A 365 -12.71 9.86 -1.46
C SER A 365 -12.51 8.44 -1.97
N TYR A 366 -11.44 7.75 -1.57
CA TYR A 366 -11.13 6.39 -2.03
C TYR A 366 -10.80 5.44 -0.88
N VAL A 367 -11.07 4.16 -1.11
CA VAL A 367 -10.43 3.06 -0.36
C VAL A 367 -9.03 2.82 -0.94
N VAL A 368 -8.00 2.84 -0.09
CA VAL A 368 -6.60 2.61 -0.49
C VAL A 368 -5.93 1.59 0.44
N PRO A 369 -4.84 0.91 0.02
CA PRO A 369 -4.06 0.08 0.93
C PRO A 369 -3.40 0.96 2.00
N SER A 370 -3.28 0.48 3.24
CA SER A 370 -2.75 1.29 4.37
C SER A 370 -1.30 1.78 4.17
N SER A 371 -0.55 1.19 3.23
CA SER A 371 0.74 1.72 2.77
C SER A 371 0.65 3.13 2.18
N PHE A 372 -0.52 3.58 1.70
CA PHE A 372 -0.70 4.92 1.15
C PHE A 372 -0.38 6.01 2.18
N LEU A 373 -0.91 5.92 3.41
CA LEU A 373 -0.60 6.90 4.46
C LEU A 373 0.71 6.58 5.19
N ASN A 374 1.04 5.30 5.38
CA ASN A 374 2.28 4.89 6.05
C ASN A 374 3.56 5.21 5.24
N SER A 375 3.48 5.31 3.91
CA SER A 375 4.62 5.67 3.05
C SER A 375 5.13 7.08 3.33
N GLY A 376 6.45 7.26 3.21
CA GLY A 376 7.11 8.54 3.46
C GLY A 376 6.96 9.55 2.31
N GLU A 377 7.99 10.39 2.14
CA GLU A 377 7.99 11.51 1.17
C GLU A 377 8.26 11.06 -0.29
N GLU A 378 7.44 10.14 -0.83
CA GLU A 378 7.59 9.60 -2.18
C GLU A 378 7.21 10.60 -3.30
N ALA A 379 7.82 10.47 -4.48
CA ALA A 379 7.63 11.40 -5.60
C ALA A 379 6.19 11.44 -6.15
N TRP A 380 5.48 10.31 -6.19
CA TRP A 380 4.06 10.28 -6.57
C TRP A 380 3.18 10.92 -5.48
N LYS A 381 3.55 10.79 -4.20
CA LYS A 381 2.84 11.37 -3.07
C LYS A 381 2.99 12.89 -3.07
N LYS A 382 4.17 13.40 -3.43
CA LYS A 382 4.39 14.83 -3.75
C LYS A 382 3.56 15.31 -4.94
N GLU A 383 3.33 14.48 -5.96
CA GLU A 383 2.45 14.84 -7.08
C GLU A 383 0.96 14.87 -6.67
N VAL A 384 0.52 13.96 -5.79
CA VAL A 384 -0.84 13.94 -5.23
C VAL A 384 -1.08 15.16 -4.34
N PHE A 385 -0.27 15.36 -3.29
CA PHE A 385 -0.45 16.49 -2.35
C PHE A 385 0.04 17.84 -2.90
N GLY A 386 0.79 17.85 -4.00
CA GLY A 386 0.97 19.06 -4.81
C GLY A 386 -0.36 19.58 -5.39
N LYS A 387 -1.35 18.71 -5.58
CA LYS A 387 -2.69 18.99 -6.11
C LYS A 387 -3.82 18.88 -5.08
N ALA A 388 -3.53 18.51 -3.83
CA ALA A 388 -4.56 18.19 -2.84
C ALA A 388 -4.09 18.41 -1.40
N GLU A 389 -5.05 18.52 -0.50
CA GLU A 389 -4.86 18.47 0.95
C GLU A 389 -5.59 17.25 1.54
N LEU A 390 -5.02 16.64 2.58
CA LEU A 390 -5.66 15.56 3.34
C LEU A 390 -6.65 16.19 4.33
N LEU A 391 -7.94 15.89 4.21
CA LEU A 391 -8.94 16.38 5.17
C LEU A 391 -8.99 15.47 6.41
N GLU A 392 -9.08 14.17 6.15
CA GLU A 392 -9.17 13.08 7.11
C GLU A 392 -8.89 11.73 6.42
N ALA A 393 -8.68 10.69 7.23
CA ALA A 393 -8.66 9.30 6.80
C ALA A 393 -9.06 8.37 7.95
N TYR A 394 -9.50 7.16 7.64
CA TYR A 394 -9.94 6.15 8.60
C TYR A 394 -9.30 4.81 8.27
N ARG A 395 -8.68 4.14 9.26
CA ARG A 395 -8.06 2.82 9.09
C ARG A 395 -9.04 1.74 9.48
N LEU A 396 -9.28 0.79 8.58
CA LEU A 396 -10.28 -0.26 8.74
C LEU A 396 -9.68 -1.55 9.32
N PRO A 397 -10.47 -2.37 10.03
CA PRO A 397 -10.00 -3.65 10.56
C PRO A 397 -9.74 -4.66 9.44
N GLU A 398 -8.81 -5.57 9.68
CA GLU A 398 -8.45 -6.61 8.72
C GLU A 398 -9.65 -7.53 8.43
N GLY A 399 -9.83 -7.93 7.17
CA GLY A 399 -11.00 -8.71 6.75
C GLY A 399 -12.28 -7.89 6.50
N SER A 400 -12.24 -6.55 6.63
CA SER A 400 -13.34 -5.65 6.22
C SER A 400 -13.77 -5.88 4.76
N PHE A 401 -12.84 -6.23 3.88
CA PHE A 401 -13.07 -6.54 2.46
C PHE A 401 -13.14 -8.05 2.17
N GLY A 402 -13.61 -8.86 3.12
CA GLY A 402 -13.85 -10.29 2.94
C GLY A 402 -12.59 -11.15 3.13
N ASN A 403 -12.12 -11.80 2.07
CA ASN A 403 -11.06 -12.82 2.12
C ASN A 403 -9.63 -12.25 2.11
N THR A 404 -9.45 -10.93 2.20
CA THR A 404 -8.13 -10.29 2.15
C THR A 404 -7.62 -9.87 3.53
N GLN A 405 -6.35 -10.18 3.77
CA GLN A 405 -5.57 -9.78 4.95
C GLN A 405 -4.83 -8.44 4.75
N ILE A 406 -5.08 -7.75 3.63
CA ILE A 406 -4.45 -6.45 3.34
C ILE A 406 -5.16 -5.36 4.14
N GLY A 407 -4.42 -4.66 5.00
CA GLY A 407 -4.88 -3.45 5.68
C GLY A 407 -5.29 -2.36 4.68
N THR A 408 -6.44 -1.73 4.91
CA THR A 408 -7.01 -0.69 4.06
C THR A 408 -7.39 0.55 4.87
N ASP A 409 -7.19 1.72 4.26
CA ASP A 409 -7.57 3.00 4.80
C ASP A 409 -8.58 3.66 3.83
N VAL A 410 -9.61 4.33 4.35
CA VAL A 410 -10.45 5.27 3.59
C VAL A 410 -9.78 6.64 3.69
N ILE A 411 -9.50 7.31 2.55
CA ILE A 411 -8.91 8.66 2.52
C ILE A 411 -9.88 9.68 1.95
N VAL A 412 -9.89 10.89 2.49
CA VAL A 412 -10.63 12.04 1.94
C VAL A 412 -9.65 13.17 1.63
N LEU A 413 -9.55 13.51 0.35
CA LEU A 413 -8.70 14.56 -0.18
C LEU A 413 -9.56 15.69 -0.75
N ARG A 414 -9.14 16.94 -0.54
CA ARG A 414 -9.71 18.11 -1.24
C ARG A 414 -8.73 18.58 -2.31
N LYS A 415 -9.22 18.83 -3.52
CA LYS A 415 -8.47 19.46 -4.60
C LYS A 415 -8.04 20.84 -4.16
N ASN A 416 -6.73 21.08 -4.13
CA ASN A 416 -6.15 22.36 -3.78
C ASN A 416 -4.85 22.55 -4.58
N SER A 417 -4.71 23.65 -5.28
CA SER A 417 -3.61 23.96 -6.19
C SER A 417 -2.73 25.11 -5.68
N SER A 418 -3.05 25.67 -4.50
CA SER A 418 -2.25 26.70 -3.80
C SER A 418 -0.80 26.24 -3.53
N THR A 419 0.12 27.20 -3.44
CA THR A 419 1.49 26.96 -2.96
C THR A 419 1.62 26.96 -1.44
N ASP A 420 0.61 27.46 -0.74
CA ASP A 420 0.55 27.53 0.72
C ASP A 420 -0.45 26.48 1.23
N LYS A 421 0.07 25.35 1.71
CA LYS A 421 -0.68 24.19 2.20
C LYS A 421 0.11 23.51 3.31
N ASP A 422 -0.55 23.12 4.40
CA ASP A 422 0.05 22.17 5.34
C ASP A 422 -0.17 20.73 4.83
N SER A 423 0.90 20.11 4.35
CA SER A 423 0.92 18.69 3.98
C SER A 423 1.73 17.82 4.95
N LYS A 424 2.16 18.35 6.10
CA LYS A 424 3.03 17.62 7.05
C LYS A 424 2.41 16.29 7.49
N LEU A 425 1.11 16.31 7.83
CA LEU A 425 0.33 15.12 8.21
C LEU A 425 0.33 14.03 7.12
N ALA A 426 0.23 14.43 5.85
CA ALA A 426 0.21 13.50 4.72
C ALA A 426 1.57 12.81 4.50
N PHE A 427 2.68 13.44 4.88
CA PHE A 427 4.04 12.91 4.71
C PHE A 427 4.67 12.37 6.01
N SER A 428 4.01 12.52 7.16
CA SER A 428 4.58 12.15 8.47
C SER A 428 4.70 10.65 8.69
N GLY A 429 3.86 9.84 8.02
CA GLY A 429 3.64 8.43 8.33
C GLY A 429 2.84 8.18 9.63
N ARG A 430 2.49 9.25 10.35
CA ARG A 430 2.00 9.23 11.75
C ARG A 430 0.56 9.74 11.91
N TYR A 431 -0.19 9.84 10.82
CA TYR A 431 -1.57 10.34 10.83
C TYR A 431 -2.45 9.64 11.88
N PHE A 432 -2.36 8.32 12.00
CA PHE A 432 -3.12 7.53 12.98
C PHE A 432 -2.53 7.52 14.40
N GLU A 433 -1.28 7.94 14.59
CA GLU A 433 -0.73 8.22 15.93
C GLU A 433 -1.32 9.52 16.50
N GLU A 434 -1.56 10.50 15.62
CA GLU A 434 -2.12 11.81 15.98
C GLU A 434 -3.67 11.85 15.95
N ASN A 435 -4.32 10.85 15.34
CA ASN A 435 -5.78 10.69 15.26
C ASN A 435 -6.17 9.22 15.59
N PRO A 436 -5.91 8.72 16.82
CA PRO A 436 -6.16 7.32 17.18
C PRO A 436 -7.64 6.92 17.10
N GLU A 437 -8.56 7.87 17.26
CA GLU A 437 -10.01 7.67 17.07
C GLU A 437 -10.42 7.38 15.62
N HIS A 438 -9.51 7.55 14.66
CA HIS A 438 -9.69 7.15 13.27
C HIS A 438 -9.16 5.74 12.97
N VAL A 439 -8.67 5.00 13.97
CA VAL A 439 -8.34 3.58 13.87
C VAL A 439 -9.53 2.75 14.34
N ILE A 440 -10.15 2.02 13.42
CA ILE A 440 -11.37 1.25 13.71
C ILE A 440 -10.99 -0.16 14.17
N GLY A 441 -10.93 -0.32 15.49
CA GLY A 441 -10.52 -1.55 16.15
C GLY A 441 -9.30 -1.33 17.05
N LYS A 442 -8.66 -2.41 17.47
CA LYS A 442 -7.44 -2.39 18.29
C LYS A 442 -6.23 -2.70 17.42
N GLU A 443 -5.20 -1.89 17.56
CA GLU A 443 -3.90 -2.22 17.00
C GLU A 443 -3.30 -3.41 17.76
N GLU A 444 -3.08 -4.50 17.05
CA GLU A 444 -2.48 -5.72 17.57
C GLU A 444 -1.24 -6.09 16.76
N LYS A 445 -0.31 -6.78 17.44
CA LYS A 445 0.94 -7.25 16.87
C LYS A 445 0.90 -8.76 16.84
N ARG A 446 0.96 -9.33 15.64
CA ARG A 446 1.16 -10.77 15.45
C ARG A 446 2.55 -11.03 14.90
N ILE A 447 3.12 -12.16 15.25
CA ILE A 447 4.30 -12.67 14.56
C ILE A 447 3.76 -13.42 13.34
N ASN A 448 4.02 -12.92 12.14
CA ASN A 448 3.68 -13.67 10.94
C ASN A 448 4.56 -14.91 10.81
N ARG A 449 4.13 -15.84 9.96
CA ARG A 449 4.82 -17.09 9.57
C ARG A 449 6.32 -16.99 9.23
N PHE A 450 6.88 -15.78 9.07
CA PHE A 450 8.30 -15.53 8.81
C PHE A 450 9.06 -15.01 10.03
N GLY A 451 8.50 -15.14 11.24
CA GLY A 451 9.10 -14.67 12.48
C GLY A 451 9.15 -13.14 12.61
N ARG A 452 8.35 -12.41 11.81
CA ARG A 452 8.33 -10.93 11.84
C ARG A 452 7.08 -10.43 12.53
N GLU A 453 7.28 -9.50 13.44
CA GLU A 453 6.21 -8.70 14.02
C GLU A 453 5.55 -7.87 12.91
N GLU A 454 4.26 -8.08 12.68
CA GLU A 454 3.42 -7.24 11.84
C GLU A 454 2.25 -6.68 12.64
N THR A 455 2.01 -5.39 12.42
CA THR A 455 0.91 -4.64 13.02
C THR A 455 -0.33 -4.79 12.15
N PHE A 456 -1.44 -5.22 12.74
CA PHE A 456 -2.75 -5.29 12.10
C PHE A 456 -3.82 -4.70 13.02
N ILE A 457 -4.99 -4.37 12.47
CA ILE A 457 -6.11 -3.84 13.25
C ILE A 457 -7.16 -4.94 13.42
N ASN A 458 -7.35 -5.36 14.68
CA ASN A 458 -8.34 -6.35 15.09
C ASN A 458 -9.64 -5.63 15.51
N GLY A 459 -10.75 -5.89 14.84
CA GLY A 459 -12.03 -5.21 15.09
C GLY A 459 -13.11 -5.63 14.09
N ASP A 460 -14.30 -5.04 14.19
CA ASP A 460 -15.39 -5.28 13.23
C ASP A 460 -15.61 -4.07 12.31
N VAL A 461 -16.00 -4.32 11.07
CA VAL A 461 -16.38 -3.27 10.11
C VAL A 461 -17.68 -2.55 10.54
N GLU A 462 -18.48 -3.18 11.42
CA GLU A 462 -19.62 -2.55 12.09
C GLU A 462 -19.20 -1.29 12.88
N ASP A 463 -18.02 -1.30 13.49
CA ASP A 463 -17.49 -0.17 14.26
C ASP A 463 -17.25 1.04 13.33
N PHE A 464 -16.84 0.81 12.07
CA PHE A 464 -16.70 1.88 11.08
C PHE A 464 -18.06 2.41 10.65
N SER A 465 -19.05 1.54 10.40
CA SER A 465 -20.40 1.97 10.02
C SER A 465 -21.14 2.69 11.14
N SER A 466 -20.88 2.37 12.40
CA SER A 466 -21.48 3.04 13.56
C SER A 466 -20.71 4.29 14.02
N LEU A 467 -19.50 4.54 13.49
CA LEU A 467 -18.63 5.65 13.88
C LEU A 467 -19.34 7.02 13.81
N PRO A 468 -19.43 7.78 14.91
CA PRO A 468 -19.93 9.15 14.89
C PRO A 468 -18.91 10.06 14.19
N LEU A 469 -19.32 10.70 13.10
CA LEU A 469 -18.45 11.61 12.37
C LEU A 469 -18.38 12.99 13.05
N PRO A 470 -17.19 13.62 13.15
CA PRO A 470 -17.07 14.97 13.68
C PRO A 470 -17.74 16.00 12.76
N ALA A 471 -18.11 17.15 13.32
CA ALA A 471 -18.64 18.27 12.53
C ALA A 471 -17.64 18.65 11.41
N PRO A 472 -18.12 18.98 10.19
CA PRO A 472 -17.23 19.36 9.10
C PRO A 472 -16.35 20.55 9.50
N LYS A 473 -15.03 20.43 9.25
CA LYS A 473 -14.14 21.61 9.20
C LYS A 473 -14.75 22.61 8.21
N PRO A 474 -14.80 23.92 8.52
CA PRO A 474 -15.54 24.88 7.73
C PRO A 474 -15.10 24.85 6.25
N PRO A 475 -16.04 24.92 5.30
CA PRO A 475 -15.69 24.93 3.89
C PRO A 475 -14.83 26.15 3.56
N ILE A 476 -13.91 25.98 2.62
CA ILE A 476 -13.21 27.09 1.97
C ILE A 476 -14.27 28.06 1.46
N THR A 477 -14.26 29.31 1.94
CA THR A 477 -15.30 30.31 1.62
C THR A 477 -15.37 30.51 0.11
N GLN A 478 -16.54 30.93 -0.40
CA GLN A 478 -16.65 31.24 -1.83
C GLN A 478 -15.61 32.27 -2.26
N GLU A 479 -15.35 33.30 -1.43
CA GLU A 479 -14.27 34.28 -1.61
C GLU A 479 -12.87 33.63 -1.70
N THR A 480 -12.62 32.54 -0.97
CA THR A 480 -11.33 31.82 -1.04
C THR A 480 -11.28 30.90 -2.25
N LYS A 481 -12.39 30.28 -2.67
CA LYS A 481 -12.49 29.57 -3.95
C LYS A 481 -12.25 30.52 -5.13
N ASP A 482 -12.87 31.70 -5.08
CA ASP A 482 -12.75 32.75 -6.08
C ASP A 482 -11.33 33.34 -6.08
N ALA A 483 -10.72 33.60 -4.92
CA ALA A 483 -9.32 34.06 -4.84
C ALA A 483 -8.30 33.05 -5.38
N ILE A 484 -8.55 31.73 -5.20
CA ILE A 484 -7.73 30.66 -5.78
C ILE A 484 -7.98 30.53 -7.30
N SER A 485 -9.23 30.70 -7.75
CA SER A 485 -9.64 30.65 -9.15
C SER A 485 -9.16 31.85 -9.99
N GLU A 486 -9.25 33.06 -9.44
CA GLU A 486 -8.83 34.33 -10.08
C GLU A 486 -7.33 34.64 -9.93
N GLY A 487 -6.60 33.88 -9.11
CA GLY A 487 -5.15 34.03 -8.96
C GLY A 487 -4.73 35.33 -8.25
N LEU A 488 -5.57 35.88 -7.38
CA LEU A 488 -5.31 37.13 -6.66
C LEU A 488 -4.37 36.91 -5.46
N LYS A 489 -3.06 36.97 -5.75
CA LYS A 489 -2.07 37.44 -4.75
C LYS A 489 -2.34 38.91 -4.39
N GLY A 490 -3.14 39.17 -3.38
CA GLY A 490 -2.99 40.39 -2.57
C GLY A 490 -1.82 40.22 -1.59
N ASN A 491 -0.96 41.20 -1.31
CA ASN A 491 -0.76 42.55 -1.86
C ASN A 491 0.67 42.98 -1.43
N GLN A 492 1.43 43.91 -2.03
CA GLN A 492 1.17 44.94 -3.04
C GLN A 492 2.33 44.98 -4.08
N ASN A 493 2.70 46.19 -4.57
CA ASN A 493 3.94 46.52 -5.28
C ASN A 493 4.27 45.75 -6.59
N ALA A 494 3.46 45.94 -7.63
CA ALA A 494 3.87 46.78 -8.78
C ALA A 494 2.87 46.82 -9.95
N LYS A 495 2.48 48.05 -10.35
CA LYS A 495 2.16 48.50 -11.73
C LYS A 495 1.21 47.60 -12.56
N LYS A 496 -0.10 47.87 -12.54
CA LYS A 496 -0.79 48.84 -13.45
C LYS A 496 -0.33 48.82 -14.93
N ASN A 497 -1.34 48.52 -15.76
CA ASN A 497 -1.62 49.01 -17.12
C ASN A 497 -0.95 48.37 -18.36
N THR A 498 -1.87 47.78 -19.14
CA THR A 498 -2.02 47.88 -20.61
C THR A 498 -1.00 47.19 -21.52
N ASN A 499 -1.54 46.32 -22.39
CA ASN A 499 -1.69 46.70 -23.80
C ASN A 499 -3.03 46.18 -24.36
N PRO A 500 -3.96 47.05 -24.79
CA PRO A 500 -4.93 46.73 -25.82
C PRO A 500 -4.27 46.80 -27.22
N ILE A 501 -5.08 46.87 -28.27
CA ILE A 501 -4.72 47.17 -29.67
C ILE A 501 -4.41 45.94 -30.54
N SER A 502 -5.50 45.34 -31.01
CA SER A 502 -5.66 44.98 -32.41
C SER A 502 -5.80 46.25 -33.27
N VAL A 503 -4.78 46.62 -34.05
CA VAL A 503 -4.90 47.53 -35.22
C VAL A 503 -4.06 46.96 -36.36
N ILE A 504 -4.64 46.92 -37.55
CA ILE A 504 -4.00 46.50 -38.81
C ILE A 504 -3.53 47.76 -39.56
N PHE A 505 -2.56 47.59 -40.47
CA PHE A 505 -2.06 48.54 -41.49
C PHE A 505 -0.87 49.45 -41.12
N SER A 506 0.33 48.95 -41.36
CA SER A 506 1.27 49.51 -42.36
C SER A 506 2.36 48.48 -42.67
N GLY A 507 2.93 48.51 -43.89
CA GLY A 507 3.79 47.44 -44.42
C GLY A 507 5.22 47.34 -43.86
N GLU A 508 5.55 48.07 -42.78
CA GLU A 508 6.92 48.17 -42.26
C GLU A 508 7.18 47.19 -41.11
N ARG A 509 8.03 46.19 -41.35
CA ARG A 509 8.56 45.32 -40.30
C ARG A 509 9.52 46.13 -39.41
N SER A 510 9.38 45.99 -38.09
CA SER A 510 10.30 46.61 -37.14
C SER A 510 11.78 46.27 -37.44
N PRO A 511 12.72 47.24 -37.45
CA PRO A 511 14.14 46.99 -37.68
C PRO A 511 14.82 45.98 -36.73
N ALA A 512 14.16 45.64 -35.61
CA ALA A 512 14.61 44.69 -34.60
C ALA A 512 13.97 43.28 -34.72
N LEU A 513 13.07 43.03 -35.67
CA LEU A 513 12.32 41.76 -35.76
C LEU A 513 13.24 40.53 -35.96
N HIS A 514 14.30 40.66 -36.76
CA HIS A 514 15.29 39.59 -36.91
C HIS A 514 16.12 39.36 -35.62
N ILE A 515 16.34 40.41 -34.81
CA ILE A 515 17.04 40.26 -33.53
C ILE A 515 16.16 39.56 -32.49
N GLN A 516 14.84 39.82 -32.50
CA GLN A 516 13.87 39.06 -31.72
C GLN A 516 13.92 37.56 -32.04
N GLU A 517 13.95 37.18 -33.33
CA GLU A 517 14.08 35.79 -33.76
C GLU A 517 15.39 35.15 -33.23
N ASN A 518 16.51 35.86 -33.36
CA ASN A 518 17.81 35.38 -32.90
C ASN A 518 17.90 35.25 -31.36
N ILE A 519 17.38 36.23 -30.60
CA ILE A 519 17.31 36.16 -29.13
C ILE A 519 16.43 35.00 -28.67
N ASN A 520 15.27 34.79 -29.31
CA ASN A 520 14.36 33.68 -28.99
C ASN A 520 15.01 32.32 -29.30
N LYS A 521 15.69 32.20 -30.44
CA LYS A 521 16.40 30.98 -30.85
C LYS A 521 17.55 30.65 -29.88
N LEU A 522 18.43 31.61 -29.59
CA LEU A 522 19.50 31.43 -28.61
C LEU A 522 18.95 31.13 -27.21
N SER A 523 17.81 31.71 -26.83
CA SER A 523 17.15 31.41 -25.54
C SER A 523 16.68 29.95 -25.46
N ALA A 524 16.11 29.43 -26.55
CA ALA A 524 15.72 28.02 -26.64
C ALA A 524 16.95 27.08 -26.61
N GLU A 525 17.98 27.38 -27.40
CA GLU A 525 19.24 26.61 -27.46
C GLU A 525 20.00 26.63 -26.13
N SER A 526 19.95 27.75 -25.39
CA SER A 526 20.62 27.91 -24.09
C SER A 526 20.04 27.05 -22.96
N PHE A 527 18.80 26.57 -23.10
CA PHE A 527 18.04 26.00 -22.00
C PHE A 527 18.69 24.73 -21.40
N ASP A 528 19.31 23.90 -22.24
CA ASP A 528 19.87 22.59 -21.87
C ASP A 528 21.41 22.49 -22.03
N LEU A 529 22.12 23.63 -22.14
CA LEU A 529 23.59 23.64 -22.21
C LEU A 529 24.23 23.09 -20.93
N LYS A 530 25.13 22.10 -21.06
CA LYS A 530 25.80 21.38 -19.96
C LYS A 530 27.33 21.45 -19.99
N ASN A 531 27.92 22.07 -21.02
CA ASN A 531 29.36 22.23 -21.19
C ASN A 531 29.76 23.69 -20.91
N LYS A 532 30.85 23.88 -20.15
CA LYS A 532 31.35 25.19 -19.68
C LYS A 532 31.63 26.15 -20.83
N ASP A 533 32.35 25.68 -21.85
CA ASP A 533 32.81 26.50 -22.98
C ASP A 533 31.64 26.94 -23.85
N LYS A 534 30.68 26.04 -24.12
CA LYS A 534 29.43 26.35 -24.84
C LYS A 534 28.53 27.33 -24.08
N ILE A 535 28.52 27.28 -22.75
CA ILE A 535 27.81 28.27 -21.92
C ILE A 535 28.48 29.65 -22.09
N GLN A 536 29.81 29.73 -22.02
CA GLN A 536 30.56 30.97 -22.20
C GLN A 536 30.41 31.54 -23.62
N GLU A 537 30.48 30.70 -24.65
CA GLU A 537 30.24 31.07 -26.06
C GLU A 537 28.83 31.65 -26.25
N THR A 538 27.83 31.04 -25.62
CA THR A 538 26.43 31.49 -25.69
C THR A 538 26.22 32.82 -24.95
N ILE A 539 26.86 33.02 -23.79
CA ILE A 539 26.88 34.32 -23.10
C ILE A 539 27.45 35.41 -24.02
N ASN A 540 28.53 35.13 -24.73
CA ASN A 540 29.16 36.09 -25.64
C ASN A 540 28.22 36.45 -26.81
N LYS A 541 27.52 35.48 -27.40
CA LYS A 541 26.50 35.71 -28.44
C LYS A 541 25.34 36.59 -27.97
N PHE A 542 24.85 36.37 -26.75
CA PHE A 542 23.83 37.25 -26.16
C PHE A 542 24.35 38.68 -25.92
N LYS A 543 25.61 38.84 -25.48
CA LYS A 543 26.22 40.17 -25.31
C LYS A 543 26.39 40.91 -26.63
N GLN A 544 26.76 40.22 -27.72
CA GLN A 544 26.82 40.79 -29.06
C GLN A 544 25.44 41.28 -29.54
N LEU A 545 24.40 40.44 -29.42
CA LEU A 545 23.03 40.84 -29.80
C LEU A 545 22.50 41.99 -28.95
N LEU A 546 22.91 42.11 -27.68
CA LEU A 546 22.53 43.24 -26.83
C LEU A 546 23.02 44.57 -27.44
N THR A 547 24.28 44.62 -27.86
CA THR A 547 24.87 45.79 -28.53
C THR A 547 24.10 46.16 -29.80
N GLU A 548 23.78 45.18 -30.65
CA GLU A 548 22.99 45.39 -31.87
C GLU A 548 21.58 45.94 -31.60
N VAL A 549 20.92 45.52 -30.51
CA VAL A 549 19.62 46.09 -30.12
C VAL A 549 19.78 47.55 -29.70
N SER A 550 20.77 47.86 -28.85
CA SER A 550 20.98 49.22 -28.35
C SER A 550 21.35 50.21 -29.47
N GLU A 551 22.19 49.82 -30.43
CA GLU A 551 22.53 50.63 -31.62
C GLU A 551 21.33 50.89 -32.53
N LYS A 552 20.48 49.87 -32.76
CA LYS A 552 19.26 50.08 -33.55
C LYS A 552 18.24 50.93 -32.82
N LYS A 553 18.14 50.76 -31.49
CA LYS A 553 17.21 51.51 -30.62
C LYS A 553 17.54 53.00 -30.60
N SER A 554 18.81 53.42 -30.61
CA SER A 554 19.17 54.85 -30.69
C SER A 554 18.74 55.51 -32.01
N ASN A 555 18.56 54.71 -33.07
CA ASN A 555 18.13 55.19 -34.39
C ASN A 555 16.60 55.05 -34.62
N MET A 556 15.83 54.60 -33.62
CA MET A 556 14.37 54.47 -33.72
C MET A 556 13.64 55.73 -33.27
N THR A 557 12.73 56.23 -34.12
CA THR A 557 11.84 57.36 -33.80
C THR A 557 10.42 56.92 -33.39
N VAL A 558 10.01 55.70 -33.74
CA VAL A 558 8.68 55.15 -33.44
C VAL A 558 8.62 54.61 -32.02
N LYS A 559 7.87 55.28 -31.13
CA LYS A 559 7.73 54.91 -29.69
C LYS A 559 7.38 53.44 -29.43
N GLY A 560 6.58 52.81 -30.29
CA GLY A 560 6.23 51.39 -30.19
C GLY A 560 7.44 50.46 -30.43
N TRP A 561 8.31 50.80 -31.37
CA TRP A 561 9.52 50.01 -31.65
C TRP A 561 10.58 50.18 -30.56
N ILE A 562 10.73 51.39 -30.02
CA ILE A 562 11.63 51.66 -28.86
C ILE A 562 11.22 50.79 -27.66
N LYS A 563 9.93 50.73 -27.32
CA LYS A 563 9.41 49.85 -26.25
C LYS A 563 9.70 48.36 -26.50
N ASN A 564 9.60 47.91 -27.75
CA ASN A 564 9.90 46.51 -28.09
C ASN A 564 11.40 46.22 -27.98
N ALA A 565 12.27 47.15 -28.40
CA ALA A 565 13.72 47.03 -28.21
C ALA A 565 14.10 46.93 -26.72
N GLU A 566 13.51 47.78 -25.87
CA GLU A 566 13.70 47.73 -24.40
C GLU A 566 13.26 46.40 -23.77
N PHE A 567 12.23 45.76 -24.32
CA PHE A 567 11.79 44.45 -23.89
C PHE A 567 12.83 43.38 -24.24
N TYR A 568 13.39 43.41 -25.46
CA TYR A 568 14.42 42.47 -25.90
C TYR A 568 15.76 42.65 -25.17
N GLU A 569 16.19 43.89 -24.88
CA GLU A 569 17.35 44.18 -24.03
C GLU A 569 17.20 43.48 -22.65
N LYS A 570 16.05 43.64 -22.00
CA LYS A 570 15.75 43.01 -20.71
C LYS A 570 15.71 41.48 -20.79
N SER A 571 15.16 40.92 -21.87
CA SER A 571 15.14 39.47 -22.10
C SER A 571 16.55 38.89 -22.26
N ALA A 572 17.42 39.54 -23.04
CA ALA A 572 18.79 39.11 -23.24
C ALA A 572 19.63 39.24 -21.96
N ILE A 573 19.51 40.34 -21.20
CA ILE A 573 20.18 40.51 -19.91
C ILE A 573 19.77 39.40 -18.93
N SER A 574 18.47 39.08 -18.84
CA SER A 574 17.97 37.99 -17.99
C SER A 574 18.56 36.62 -18.38
N ALA A 575 18.67 36.33 -19.69
CA ALA A 575 19.30 35.11 -20.19
C ALA A 575 20.79 35.05 -19.84
N ILE A 576 21.53 36.15 -20.01
CA ILE A 576 22.93 36.28 -19.60
C ILE A 576 23.09 36.01 -18.11
N THR A 577 22.33 36.68 -17.24
CA THR A 577 22.41 36.50 -15.78
C THR A 577 22.15 35.04 -15.35
N ARG A 578 21.18 34.37 -15.99
CA ARG A 578 20.91 32.94 -15.75
C ARG A 578 22.09 32.04 -16.16
N LEU A 579 22.73 32.33 -17.29
CA LEU A 579 23.87 31.55 -17.78
C LEU A 579 25.15 31.83 -16.99
N GLU A 580 25.40 33.07 -16.58
CA GLU A 580 26.53 33.44 -15.72
C GLU A 580 26.42 32.79 -14.33
N LYS A 581 25.21 32.70 -13.76
CA LYS A 581 24.95 31.89 -12.56
C LYS A 581 25.23 30.40 -12.79
N LYS A 582 24.78 29.84 -13.93
CA LYS A 582 25.04 28.44 -14.28
C LYS A 582 26.54 28.16 -14.49
N LEU A 583 27.31 29.18 -14.90
CA LEU A 583 28.76 29.11 -15.07
C LEU A 583 29.51 29.18 -13.73
N SER A 584 29.03 29.96 -12.75
CA SER A 584 29.64 30.01 -11.42
C SER A 584 29.41 28.74 -10.59
N GLU A 585 28.30 28.02 -10.83
CA GLU A 585 28.06 26.68 -10.27
C GLU A 585 29.16 25.65 -10.64
N PHE A 586 29.88 25.83 -11.75
CA PHE A 586 31.05 25.00 -12.12
C PHE A 586 32.36 25.37 -11.39
N HIS A 587 32.40 26.44 -10.60
CA HIS A 587 33.64 26.95 -9.98
C HIS A 587 33.72 26.72 -8.46
N GLN A 588 32.80 25.97 -7.85
CA GLN A 588 32.92 25.51 -6.46
C GLN A 588 33.67 24.18 -6.40
N ASN A 589 34.90 24.22 -5.86
CA ASN A 589 35.79 23.06 -5.79
C ASN A 589 35.34 22.11 -4.65
N PRO A 590 34.98 20.84 -4.90
CA PRO A 590 34.41 19.96 -3.86
C PRO A 590 35.39 19.40 -2.82
N SER A 591 36.69 19.72 -2.89
CA SER A 591 37.77 18.94 -2.28
C SER A 591 38.17 19.30 -0.84
N GLU A 592 37.64 20.38 -0.26
CA GLU A 592 38.19 20.96 0.98
C GLU A 592 37.40 20.64 2.27
N ASP A 593 36.22 20.03 2.16
CA ASP A 593 35.33 19.77 3.32
C ASP A 593 34.95 18.29 3.41
N LEU A 594 35.93 17.45 3.79
CA LEU A 594 35.78 15.98 3.89
C LEU A 594 35.86 15.52 5.36
N TYR A 595 35.18 14.42 5.71
CA TYR A 595 35.30 13.78 7.03
C TYR A 595 36.59 12.96 7.14
N THR A 596 37.35 13.12 8.22
CA THR A 596 38.22 12.05 8.73
C THR A 596 37.37 10.92 9.34
N GLN A 597 37.90 9.69 9.43
CA GLN A 597 37.17 8.58 10.08
C GLN A 597 36.84 8.88 11.55
N LYS A 598 37.70 9.65 12.24
CA LYS A 598 37.48 10.05 13.63
C LYS A 598 36.28 11.01 13.76
N GLU A 599 36.26 12.10 12.98
CA GLU A 599 35.12 13.03 12.95
C GLU A 599 33.82 12.32 12.56
N PHE A 600 33.89 11.35 11.64
CA PHE A 600 32.74 10.55 11.25
C PHE A 600 32.21 9.70 12.42
N ASN A 601 33.08 8.96 13.13
CA ASN A 601 32.70 8.18 14.31
C ASN A 601 32.10 9.06 15.42
N GLU A 602 32.73 10.21 15.71
CA GLU A 602 32.28 11.17 16.71
C GLU A 602 30.89 11.74 16.36
N LYS A 603 30.68 12.13 15.09
CA LYS A 603 29.40 12.71 14.65
C LYS A 603 28.23 11.71 14.71
N PHE A 604 28.46 10.47 14.30
CA PHE A 604 27.41 9.44 14.25
C PHE A 604 27.32 8.62 15.55
N ASN A 605 27.70 9.25 16.67
CA ASN A 605 27.53 8.83 18.06
C ASN A 605 27.97 7.39 18.34
N LYS A 606 29.18 7.06 17.89
CA LYS A 606 29.74 5.72 17.91
C LYS A 606 31.09 5.74 18.63
N SER A 607 31.14 5.16 19.83
CA SER A 607 32.36 4.99 20.65
C SER A 607 33.29 3.91 20.07
N PHE A 608 33.63 4.03 18.79
CA PHE A 608 34.45 3.07 18.05
C PHE A 608 35.86 3.60 17.84
N ASP A 609 36.83 2.79 18.23
CA ASP A 609 38.25 3.03 18.06
C ASP A 609 38.80 2.28 16.82
N SER A 610 40.12 2.34 16.63
CA SER A 610 40.80 1.65 15.54
C SER A 610 40.67 0.12 15.61
N LYS A 611 40.55 -0.48 16.80
CA LYS A 611 40.36 -1.93 16.93
C LYS A 611 39.00 -2.37 16.40
N ASP A 612 37.95 -1.56 16.53
CA ASP A 612 36.63 -1.91 15.97
C ASP A 612 36.70 -1.98 14.43
N ILE A 613 37.47 -1.07 13.81
CA ILE A 613 37.73 -1.09 12.37
C ILE A 613 38.57 -2.33 11.98
N GLU A 614 39.60 -2.70 12.76
CA GLU A 614 40.36 -3.94 12.51
C GLU A 614 39.52 -5.21 12.71
N ILE A 615 38.62 -5.22 13.69
CA ILE A 615 37.63 -6.30 13.89
C ILE A 615 36.74 -6.43 12.65
N VAL A 616 36.17 -5.31 12.17
CA VAL A 616 35.37 -5.35 10.94
C VAL A 616 36.21 -5.67 9.72
N ARG A 617 37.49 -5.31 9.63
CA ARG A 617 38.37 -5.75 8.54
C ARG A 617 38.55 -7.27 8.53
N ASN A 618 38.85 -7.86 9.68
CA ASN A 618 39.27 -9.26 9.79
C ASN A 618 38.14 -10.28 10.02
N ILE A 619 36.90 -9.83 10.22
CA ILE A 619 35.74 -10.73 10.35
C ILE A 619 35.34 -11.35 9.00
N ASP A 620 35.28 -12.69 8.98
CA ASP A 620 34.74 -13.48 7.88
C ASP A 620 33.19 -13.50 7.89
N PRO A 621 32.52 -13.97 6.83
CA PRO A 621 31.05 -13.99 6.76
C PRO A 621 30.37 -15.00 7.70
N THR A 622 31.11 -15.92 8.34
CA THR A 622 30.60 -16.78 9.42
C THR A 622 30.62 -16.08 10.78
N GLY A 623 31.33 -14.94 10.87
CA GLY A 623 31.51 -14.15 12.08
C GLY A 623 32.87 -14.36 12.77
N ILE A 624 33.74 -15.21 12.21
CA ILE A 624 35.01 -15.61 12.81
C ILE A 624 36.14 -14.66 12.38
N ILE A 625 37.05 -14.38 13.32
CA ILE A 625 38.28 -13.62 13.14
C ILE A 625 39.46 -14.57 13.36
N ARG A 626 40.29 -14.76 12.35
CA ARG A 626 41.50 -15.63 12.43
C ARG A 626 42.82 -14.87 12.49
N ASN A 627 42.83 -13.63 12.00
CA ASN A 627 44.06 -12.86 11.76
C ASN A 627 44.21 -11.64 12.70
N LEU A 628 43.64 -11.70 13.90
CA LEU A 628 43.71 -10.61 14.89
C LEU A 628 43.85 -11.21 16.31
N PRO A 629 44.71 -10.64 17.18
CA PRO A 629 44.80 -11.09 18.57
C PRO A 629 43.48 -10.95 19.33
N PHE A 630 43.23 -11.88 20.25
CA PHE A 630 42.03 -11.87 21.09
C PHE A 630 41.96 -10.61 21.97
N ASP A 631 40.83 -9.89 21.89
CA ASP A 631 40.50 -8.77 22.76
C ASP A 631 39.31 -9.15 23.65
N LYS A 632 39.57 -9.44 24.93
CA LYS A 632 38.55 -9.89 25.89
C LYS A 632 37.38 -8.92 26.08
N GLU A 633 37.55 -7.64 25.74
CA GLU A 633 36.48 -6.66 25.85
C GLU A 633 35.54 -6.68 24.64
N LYS A 634 36.08 -7.00 23.46
CA LYS A 634 35.38 -6.89 22.18
C LYS A 634 35.04 -8.22 21.52
N MET A 635 35.59 -9.33 22.01
CA MET A 635 35.46 -10.66 21.41
C MET A 635 34.93 -11.72 22.39
N ALA A 636 34.40 -12.77 21.81
CA ALA A 636 34.04 -14.03 22.43
C ALA A 636 34.81 -15.19 21.77
N LEU A 637 34.87 -16.31 22.47
CA LEU A 637 35.56 -17.55 22.10
C LEU A 637 34.54 -18.60 21.66
N ILE A 638 34.81 -19.33 20.58
CA ILE A 638 34.08 -20.52 20.16
C ILE A 638 35.09 -21.66 20.01
N GLU A 639 34.89 -22.77 20.73
CA GLU A 639 35.74 -23.96 20.57
C GLU A 639 35.49 -24.59 19.19
N ASN A 640 36.56 -24.78 18.42
CA ASN A 640 36.51 -25.36 17.09
C ASN A 640 36.70 -26.89 17.15
N ARG A 641 36.72 -27.55 15.99
CA ARG A 641 36.79 -29.03 15.91
C ARG A 641 38.12 -29.62 16.40
N ASP A 642 39.17 -28.80 16.44
CA ASP A 642 40.53 -29.20 16.79
C ASP A 642 40.84 -28.93 18.28
N GLY A 643 39.88 -28.41 19.06
CA GLY A 643 40.04 -28.05 20.48
C GLY A 643 40.74 -26.69 20.71
N GLU A 644 40.87 -25.89 19.65
CA GLU A 644 41.32 -24.50 19.71
C GLU A 644 40.12 -23.54 19.74
N PHE A 645 40.38 -22.24 19.93
CA PHE A 645 39.34 -21.23 20.03
C PHE A 645 39.36 -20.26 18.85
N ASP A 646 38.28 -20.26 18.07
CA ASP A 646 37.97 -19.20 17.09
C ASP A 646 37.48 -17.94 17.82
N PHE A 647 37.90 -16.76 17.36
CA PHE A 647 37.48 -15.48 17.94
C PHE A 647 36.30 -14.89 17.15
N VAL A 648 35.31 -14.35 17.85
CA VAL A 648 34.10 -13.76 17.25
C VAL A 648 33.82 -12.40 17.90
N PRO A 649 33.52 -11.31 17.17
CA PRO A 649 33.15 -10.05 17.80
C PRO A 649 31.92 -10.22 18.69
N LEU A 650 31.89 -9.60 19.86
CA LEU A 650 30.81 -9.78 20.83
C LEU A 650 29.42 -9.44 20.24
N TYR A 651 29.32 -8.41 19.41
CA TYR A 651 28.09 -8.05 18.71
C TYR A 651 27.60 -9.12 17.71
N ALA A 652 28.52 -9.87 17.09
CA ALA A 652 28.20 -10.98 16.19
C ALA A 652 27.93 -12.27 16.98
N PHE A 653 28.62 -12.46 18.11
CA PHE A 653 28.38 -13.55 19.05
C PHE A 653 26.95 -13.52 19.58
N GLN A 654 26.44 -12.34 19.96
CA GLN A 654 25.05 -12.07 20.37
C GLN A 654 24.00 -12.11 19.24
N SER A 655 24.30 -12.72 18.09
CA SER A 655 23.38 -12.83 16.94
C SER A 655 23.42 -14.22 16.30
N GLY A 656 22.49 -14.53 15.39
CA GLY A 656 22.34 -15.90 14.87
C GLY A 656 21.69 -16.81 15.90
N ASN A 657 21.86 -18.14 15.79
CA ASN A 657 21.29 -19.09 16.75
C ASN A 657 21.98 -18.95 18.11
N ILE A 658 21.26 -18.39 19.08
CA ILE A 658 21.74 -18.15 20.45
C ILE A 658 21.71 -19.45 21.27
N LYS A 659 20.77 -20.36 21.00
CA LYS A 659 20.66 -21.63 21.72
C LYS A 659 21.83 -22.56 21.39
N ASP A 660 22.18 -22.70 20.11
CA ASP A 660 23.36 -23.47 19.68
C ASP A 660 24.64 -22.92 20.31
N LYS A 661 24.78 -21.59 20.39
CA LYS A 661 25.93 -20.92 21.01
C LYS A 661 25.98 -21.11 22.51
N LEU A 662 24.85 -21.08 23.22
CA LEU A 662 24.80 -21.40 24.65
C LEU A 662 25.19 -22.85 24.89
N PHE A 663 24.68 -23.78 24.09
CA PHE A 663 25.05 -25.20 24.19
C PHE A 663 26.55 -25.44 23.94
N ALA A 664 27.11 -24.80 22.91
CA ALA A 664 28.54 -24.85 22.64
C ALA A 664 29.38 -24.21 23.77
N LEU A 665 28.90 -23.10 24.35
CA LEU A 665 29.56 -22.41 25.47
C LEU A 665 29.51 -23.23 26.78
N GLU A 666 28.39 -23.87 27.08
CA GLU A 666 28.27 -24.81 28.21
C GLU A 666 29.24 -25.99 28.04
N LYS A 667 29.30 -26.58 26.84
CA LYS A 667 30.20 -27.70 26.54
C LYS A 667 31.69 -27.33 26.64
N SER A 668 32.05 -26.11 26.24
CA SER A 668 33.42 -25.59 26.25
C SER A 668 33.79 -24.88 27.56
N LYS A 669 32.92 -24.91 28.58
CA LYS A 669 33.09 -24.19 29.85
C LYS A 669 34.45 -24.44 30.48
N ASP A 670 34.81 -25.70 30.70
CA ASP A 670 36.04 -26.06 31.43
C ASP A 670 37.28 -25.61 30.65
N SER A 671 37.32 -25.85 29.33
CA SER A 671 38.38 -25.37 28.42
C SER A 671 38.54 -23.83 28.44
N ILE A 672 37.44 -23.07 28.53
CA ILE A 672 37.46 -21.61 28.60
C ILE A 672 37.91 -21.13 29.98
N VAL A 673 37.40 -21.73 31.05
CA VAL A 673 37.76 -21.40 32.43
C VAL A 673 39.25 -21.64 32.68
N GLU A 674 39.80 -22.74 32.18
CA GLU A 674 41.23 -23.08 32.29
C GLU A 674 42.13 -22.08 31.55
N LYS A 675 41.82 -21.75 30.28
CA LYS A 675 42.71 -20.92 29.43
C LYS A 675 42.48 -19.40 29.56
N TYR A 676 41.25 -18.97 29.89
CA TYR A 676 40.83 -17.56 29.86
C TYR A 676 40.09 -17.07 31.12
N GLY A 677 39.82 -17.96 32.08
CA GLY A 677 39.22 -17.63 33.36
C GLY A 677 37.68 -17.60 33.36
N GLU A 678 37.11 -17.80 34.55
CA GLU A 678 35.67 -17.88 34.78
C GLU A 678 34.92 -16.56 34.44
N GLU A 679 35.59 -15.41 34.59
CA GLU A 679 35.04 -14.11 34.20
C GLU A 679 34.68 -14.06 32.69
N GLN A 680 35.53 -14.63 31.83
CA GLN A 680 35.28 -14.64 30.38
C GLN A 680 34.11 -15.55 30.01
N TYR A 681 34.02 -16.75 30.61
CA TYR A 681 32.87 -17.64 30.44
C TYR A 681 31.56 -16.96 30.87
N ASN A 682 31.54 -16.36 32.08
CA ASN A 682 30.36 -15.69 32.61
C ASN A 682 29.93 -14.46 31.78
N ARG A 683 30.90 -13.68 31.25
CA ARG A 683 30.65 -12.59 30.31
C ARG A 683 29.91 -13.08 29.06
N GLN A 684 30.42 -14.15 28.44
CA GLN A 684 29.85 -14.74 27.23
C GLN A 684 28.46 -15.32 27.46
N LYS A 685 28.27 -16.01 28.59
CA LYS A 685 26.98 -16.60 28.97
C LYS A 685 25.92 -15.51 29.15
N LYS A 686 26.22 -14.49 29.96
CA LYS A 686 25.35 -13.32 30.15
C LYS A 686 25.05 -12.57 28.83
N ALA A 687 26.04 -12.49 27.93
CA ALA A 687 25.85 -11.87 26.62
C ALA A 687 24.86 -12.65 25.74
N LEU A 688 24.90 -13.98 25.75
CA LEU A 688 23.95 -14.82 25.02
C LEU A 688 22.57 -14.86 25.70
N GLU A 689 22.51 -15.01 27.02
CA GLU A 689 21.26 -15.00 27.80
C GLU A 689 20.48 -13.68 27.58
N SER A 690 21.17 -12.54 27.57
CA SER A 690 20.56 -11.23 27.26
C SER A 690 20.17 -11.04 25.79
N ALA A 691 20.69 -11.87 24.88
CA ALA A 691 20.36 -11.87 23.46
C ALA A 691 19.31 -12.92 23.06
N MET A 692 18.93 -13.83 23.97
CA MET A 692 17.95 -14.87 23.69
C MET A 692 16.57 -14.26 23.39
N PRO A 693 15.88 -14.67 22.29
CA PRO A 693 14.51 -14.23 22.05
C PRO A 693 13.57 -14.64 23.18
N LYS A 694 12.53 -13.83 23.43
CA LYS A 694 11.46 -14.23 24.36
C LYS A 694 10.70 -15.39 23.76
N LYS A 695 10.45 -16.46 24.53
CA LYS A 695 9.59 -17.58 24.12
C LYS A 695 8.24 -17.06 23.61
N ILE A 696 7.77 -17.65 22.52
CA ILE A 696 6.48 -17.40 21.90
C ILE A 696 5.55 -18.52 22.32
N ASP A 697 4.52 -18.16 23.07
CA ASP A 697 3.47 -19.05 23.57
C ASP A 697 2.72 -19.77 22.43
N VAL A 698 2.33 -21.03 22.65
CA VAL A 698 1.62 -21.88 21.67
C VAL A 698 0.38 -21.21 21.06
N SER A 699 -0.36 -20.39 21.82
CA SER A 699 -1.56 -19.67 21.36
C SER A 699 -1.28 -18.63 20.28
N LYS A 700 -0.02 -18.19 20.16
CA LYS A 700 0.45 -17.22 19.16
C LYS A 700 1.10 -17.89 17.94
N LEU A 701 1.28 -19.20 17.97
CA LEU A 701 1.81 -19.95 16.83
C LEU A 701 0.71 -20.11 15.76
N VAL A 702 1.10 -19.88 14.52
CA VAL A 702 0.29 -20.22 13.34
C VAL A 702 1.02 -21.35 12.65
N LEU A 703 0.54 -22.57 12.87
CA LEU A 703 1.12 -23.81 12.34
C LEU A 703 0.16 -24.43 11.33
N SER A 704 0.65 -24.81 10.16
CA SER A 704 -0.08 -25.62 9.18
C SER A 704 0.20 -27.11 9.39
N PRO A 705 -0.81 -28.00 9.28
CA PRO A 705 -0.62 -29.44 9.42
C PRO A 705 0.33 -30.05 8.37
N LEU A 706 0.59 -29.37 7.25
CA LEU A 706 1.55 -29.81 6.23
C LEU A 706 2.99 -29.35 6.47
N GLU A 707 3.26 -28.53 7.48
CA GLU A 707 4.63 -28.09 7.76
C GLU A 707 5.57 -29.28 8.04
N PRO A 708 6.81 -29.26 7.52
CA PRO A 708 7.79 -30.31 7.81
C PRO A 708 8.02 -30.52 9.31
N PHE A 709 7.92 -29.46 10.11
CA PHE A 709 7.95 -29.54 11.57
C PHE A 709 6.79 -30.38 12.11
N VAL A 710 5.55 -30.05 11.78
CA VAL A 710 4.36 -30.81 12.22
C VAL A 710 4.38 -32.26 11.76
N GLN A 711 4.86 -32.52 10.55
CA GLN A 711 4.97 -33.86 9.97
C GLN A 711 6.06 -34.74 10.62
N SER A 712 7.06 -34.14 11.30
CA SER A 712 8.21 -34.85 11.86
C SER A 712 8.34 -34.77 13.39
N MET A 713 7.65 -33.82 14.03
CA MET A 713 7.66 -33.65 15.47
C MET A 713 7.01 -34.85 16.16
N ASN A 714 7.76 -35.47 17.07
CA ASN A 714 7.27 -36.46 18.02
C ASN A 714 7.31 -35.89 19.43
N PHE A 715 6.32 -36.28 20.25
CA PHE A 715 6.26 -35.99 21.68
C PHE A 715 7.10 -36.98 22.50
N SER A 716 7.26 -36.73 23.80
CA SER A 716 8.00 -37.60 24.73
C SER A 716 7.43 -39.02 24.83
N ASP A 717 6.13 -39.19 24.56
CA ASP A 717 5.45 -40.49 24.45
C ASP A 717 5.72 -41.25 23.13
N ARG A 718 6.52 -40.65 22.23
CA ARG A 718 6.87 -41.12 20.88
C ARG A 718 5.73 -41.09 19.86
N GLN A 719 4.58 -40.51 20.17
CA GLN A 719 3.52 -40.25 19.19
C GLN A 719 3.84 -38.97 18.41
N SER A 720 3.59 -38.96 17.09
CA SER A 720 3.80 -37.75 16.29
C SER A 720 2.67 -36.74 16.47
N LEU A 721 2.97 -35.45 16.28
CA LEU A 721 1.95 -34.38 16.30
C LEU A 721 0.89 -34.61 15.21
N LYS A 722 1.32 -35.10 14.04
CA LYS A 722 0.45 -35.60 12.98
C LYS A 722 -0.48 -36.71 13.47
N ASP A 723 0.04 -37.73 14.15
CA ASP A 723 -0.77 -38.87 14.59
C ASP A 723 -1.77 -38.47 15.69
N LYS A 724 -1.36 -37.64 16.66
CA LYS A 724 -2.30 -37.11 17.68
C LYS A 724 -3.45 -36.31 17.03
N PHE A 725 -3.15 -35.48 16.02
CA PHE A 725 -4.17 -34.75 15.28
C PHE A 725 -5.05 -35.67 14.41
N LEU A 726 -4.49 -36.68 13.76
CA LEU A 726 -5.27 -37.67 13.02
C LEU A 726 -6.20 -38.45 13.97
N GLU A 727 -5.73 -38.87 15.15
CA GLU A 727 -6.60 -39.52 16.14
C GLU A 727 -7.74 -38.62 16.62
N TYR A 728 -7.50 -37.30 16.78
CA TYR A 728 -8.56 -36.32 17.04
C TYR A 728 -9.59 -36.25 15.90
N VAL A 729 -9.13 -36.20 14.65
CA VAL A 729 -10.01 -35.99 13.48
C VAL A 729 -10.73 -37.27 13.03
N ILE A 730 -10.02 -38.37 12.79
CA ILE A 730 -10.57 -39.63 12.26
C ILE A 730 -10.84 -40.70 13.33
N GLY A 731 -10.34 -40.55 14.55
CA GLY A 731 -10.43 -41.56 15.62
C GLY A 731 -9.24 -42.52 15.66
N LYS A 732 -9.19 -43.37 16.68
CA LYS A 732 -8.13 -44.37 16.88
C LYS A 732 -8.37 -45.60 16.00
N PRO A 733 -7.35 -46.12 15.28
CA PRO A 733 -7.51 -47.31 14.45
C PRO A 733 -7.63 -48.57 15.32
N ILE A 734 -8.77 -49.26 15.22
CA ILE A 734 -9.01 -50.55 15.85
C ILE A 734 -8.67 -51.67 14.86
N TYR A 735 -7.88 -52.63 15.34
CA TYR A 735 -7.48 -53.80 14.58
C TYR A 735 -8.04 -55.08 15.21
N ASN A 736 -8.62 -55.94 14.38
CA ASN A 736 -9.13 -57.24 14.81
C ASN A 736 -8.15 -58.35 14.43
N ASN A 737 -8.02 -59.34 15.31
CA ASN A 737 -7.14 -60.50 15.08
C ASN A 737 -7.94 -61.62 14.40
N TYR A 738 -7.57 -61.97 13.16
CA TYR A 738 -8.27 -62.99 12.35
C TYR A 738 -7.41 -64.25 12.12
N GLY A 739 -6.70 -64.70 13.15
CA GLY A 739 -5.99 -66.00 13.19
C GLY A 739 -4.69 -66.08 12.37
N PHE A 740 -4.64 -65.40 11.22
CA PHE A 740 -3.48 -65.32 10.32
C PHE A 740 -2.95 -63.88 10.15
N GLY A 741 -3.39 -62.96 11.01
CA GLY A 741 -2.91 -61.58 10.99
C GLY A 741 -3.85 -60.60 11.69
N VAL A 742 -3.26 -59.47 12.10
CA VAL A 742 -3.96 -58.31 12.65
C VAL A 742 -4.41 -57.45 11.47
N LYS A 743 -5.73 -57.29 11.28
CA LYS A 743 -6.30 -56.48 10.19
C LYS A 743 -7.03 -55.26 10.74
N PHE A 744 -6.84 -54.11 10.10
CA PHE A 744 -7.61 -52.90 10.38
C PHE A 744 -9.11 -53.20 10.23
N SER A 745 -9.92 -52.77 11.21
CA SER A 745 -11.36 -52.99 11.23
C SER A 745 -12.13 -51.68 11.03
N ARG A 746 -11.89 -50.69 11.88
CA ARG A 746 -12.56 -49.38 11.87
C ARG A 746 -11.72 -48.35 12.62
N TYR A 747 -12.08 -47.08 12.49
CA TYR A 747 -11.69 -46.09 13.49
C TYR A 747 -12.75 -46.02 14.60
N GLU A 748 -12.31 -45.68 15.82
CA GLU A 748 -13.17 -45.52 17.00
C GLU A 748 -12.87 -44.18 17.68
N GLY A 749 -13.91 -43.40 17.96
CA GLY A 749 -13.79 -41.96 18.26
C GLY A 749 -13.72 -41.10 16.99
N GLY A 750 -13.06 -39.96 17.07
CA GLY A 750 -12.95 -38.96 15.99
C GLY A 750 -14.06 -37.91 16.02
N LEU A 751 -13.96 -36.90 15.14
CA LEU A 751 -14.92 -35.80 15.06
C LEU A 751 -16.24 -36.22 14.39
N PRO A 752 -17.41 -35.88 14.96
CA PRO A 752 -18.70 -36.13 14.31
C PRO A 752 -18.90 -35.25 13.07
N ARG A 753 -19.83 -35.65 12.18
CA ARG A 753 -20.07 -35.01 10.87
C ARG A 753 -20.39 -33.50 10.96
N GLU A 754 -20.94 -33.08 12.09
CA GLU A 754 -21.27 -31.70 12.47
C GLU A 754 -20.06 -30.75 12.34
N TYR A 755 -18.85 -31.19 12.70
CA TYR A 755 -17.63 -30.37 12.61
C TYR A 755 -17.23 -30.02 11.16
N PHE A 756 -17.81 -30.71 10.19
CA PHE A 756 -17.59 -30.53 8.75
C PHE A 756 -18.81 -29.93 8.03
N GLU A 757 -19.85 -29.51 8.76
CA GLU A 757 -21.06 -28.94 8.15
C GLU A 757 -20.77 -27.68 7.32
N GLY A 758 -21.55 -27.49 6.26
CA GLY A 758 -21.30 -26.45 5.26
C GLY A 758 -20.15 -26.74 4.28
N THR A 759 -19.49 -27.92 4.36
CA THR A 759 -18.48 -28.37 3.39
C THR A 759 -18.71 -29.80 2.91
N ASP A 760 -18.15 -30.14 1.74
CA ASP A 760 -18.13 -31.53 1.24
C ASP A 760 -16.95 -32.33 1.78
N CYS A 761 -16.03 -31.66 2.49
CA CYS A 761 -14.90 -32.27 3.19
C CYS A 761 -15.38 -33.25 4.27
N ARG A 762 -14.63 -34.34 4.45
CA ARG A 762 -14.83 -35.34 5.51
C ARG A 762 -13.50 -35.56 6.24
N ALA A 763 -13.56 -36.18 7.42
CA ALA A 763 -12.38 -36.57 8.18
C ALA A 763 -11.34 -37.37 7.35
N MET A 764 -11.80 -38.20 6.41
CA MET A 764 -10.91 -38.91 5.47
C MET A 764 -10.25 -38.01 4.42
N ASP A 765 -10.86 -36.90 4.00
CA ASP A 765 -10.22 -35.90 3.14
C ASP A 765 -9.12 -35.14 3.90
N ILE A 766 -9.28 -34.94 5.22
CA ILE A 766 -8.23 -34.40 6.10
C ILE A 766 -7.07 -35.39 6.21
N LYS A 767 -7.34 -36.68 6.39
CA LYS A 767 -6.30 -37.72 6.37
C LYS A 767 -5.53 -37.72 5.04
N ALA A 768 -6.25 -37.68 3.92
CA ALA A 768 -5.65 -37.63 2.59
C ALA A 768 -4.81 -36.35 2.39
N TYR A 769 -5.29 -35.21 2.88
CA TYR A 769 -4.53 -33.95 2.91
C TYR A 769 -3.23 -34.10 3.72
N MET A 770 -3.34 -34.58 4.97
CA MET A 770 -2.22 -34.82 5.90
C MET A 770 -1.14 -35.77 5.38
N ASN A 771 -1.47 -36.61 4.40
CA ASN A 771 -0.55 -37.53 3.72
C ASN A 771 -0.02 -37.00 2.37
N GLY A 772 -0.41 -35.80 1.94
CA GLY A 772 -0.06 -35.25 0.62
C GLY A 772 -0.71 -36.00 -0.56
N GLU A 773 -1.77 -36.78 -0.32
CA GLU A 773 -2.42 -37.60 -1.33
C GLU A 773 -3.10 -36.73 -2.39
N LYS A 774 -2.94 -37.06 -3.68
CA LYS A 774 -3.55 -36.31 -4.78
C LYS A 774 -5.08 -36.37 -4.76
N VAL A 775 -5.74 -35.23 -4.92
CA VAL A 775 -7.16 -35.20 -5.33
C VAL A 775 -7.26 -35.60 -6.80
N THR A 776 -7.89 -36.74 -7.04
CA THR A 776 -8.13 -37.35 -8.35
C THR A 776 -9.63 -37.35 -8.69
N GLY A 777 -9.94 -37.12 -9.97
CA GLY A 777 -11.31 -37.00 -10.47
C GLY A 777 -11.31 -36.57 -11.93
N ARG A 778 -12.41 -36.81 -12.65
CA ARG A 778 -12.56 -36.42 -14.07
C ARG A 778 -12.91 -34.94 -14.28
N ASP A 779 -13.40 -34.28 -13.22
CA ASP A 779 -13.78 -32.87 -13.22
C ASP A 779 -12.67 -32.02 -12.60
N ALA A 780 -12.18 -31.03 -13.34
CA ALA A 780 -11.08 -30.17 -12.89
C ALA A 780 -11.50 -29.15 -11.82
N GLU A 781 -12.71 -28.60 -11.92
CA GLU A 781 -13.25 -27.60 -10.99
C GLU A 781 -13.56 -28.28 -9.64
N GLU A 782 -14.17 -29.47 -9.66
CA GLU A 782 -14.41 -30.23 -8.43
C GLU A 782 -13.10 -30.68 -7.76
N ASN A 783 -12.10 -31.09 -8.54
CA ASN A 783 -10.78 -31.40 -8.00
C ASN A 783 -10.13 -30.18 -7.32
N GLN A 784 -10.20 -28.99 -7.93
CA GLN A 784 -9.67 -27.75 -7.35
C GLN A 784 -10.42 -27.37 -6.07
N ARG A 785 -11.75 -27.44 -6.09
CA ARG A 785 -12.63 -27.21 -4.94
C ARG A 785 -12.31 -28.14 -3.77
N ARG A 786 -12.18 -29.45 -4.02
CA ARG A 786 -11.83 -30.43 -2.98
C ARG A 786 -10.43 -30.19 -2.39
N ARG A 787 -9.44 -29.75 -3.19
CA ARG A 787 -8.10 -29.34 -2.67
C ARG A 787 -8.22 -28.14 -1.73
N LYS A 788 -9.02 -27.13 -2.09
CA LYS A 788 -9.26 -25.92 -1.29
C LYS A 788 -10.00 -26.23 0.01
N GLU A 789 -11.12 -26.96 -0.06
CA GLU A 789 -11.96 -27.28 1.11
C GLU A 789 -11.21 -28.15 2.13
N ARG A 790 -10.51 -29.20 1.68
CA ARG A 790 -9.76 -30.07 2.61
C ARG A 790 -8.61 -29.33 3.30
N LYS A 791 -7.93 -28.41 2.60
CA LYS A 791 -6.91 -27.54 3.19
C LYS A 791 -7.53 -26.64 4.26
N ILE A 792 -8.54 -25.84 3.91
CA ILE A 792 -9.15 -24.88 4.84
C ILE A 792 -9.68 -25.57 6.11
N GLN A 793 -10.33 -26.73 5.98
CA GLN A 793 -10.82 -27.47 7.14
C GLN A 793 -9.69 -28.11 7.95
N ALA A 794 -8.63 -28.61 7.32
CA ALA A 794 -7.48 -29.13 8.04
C ALA A 794 -6.76 -28.05 8.83
N GLU A 795 -6.47 -26.89 8.23
CA GLU A 795 -5.86 -25.73 8.89
C GLU A 795 -6.69 -25.27 10.10
N LYS A 796 -8.02 -25.13 9.92
CA LYS A 796 -8.95 -24.75 10.99
C LYS A 796 -8.94 -25.75 12.16
N LEU A 797 -9.14 -27.03 11.85
CA LEU A 797 -9.20 -28.08 12.87
C LEU A 797 -7.85 -28.29 13.54
N PHE A 798 -6.74 -28.15 12.81
CA PHE A 798 -5.40 -28.28 13.36
C PHE A 798 -5.07 -27.14 14.33
N ARG A 799 -5.41 -25.90 13.99
CA ARG A 799 -5.27 -24.77 14.92
C ARG A 799 -6.08 -25.00 16.20
N GLN A 800 -7.35 -25.40 16.06
CA GLN A 800 -8.20 -25.70 17.21
C GLN A 800 -7.62 -26.83 18.07
N PHE A 801 -7.14 -27.90 17.43
CA PHE A 801 -6.49 -29.01 18.10
C PHE A 801 -5.26 -28.57 18.90
N VAL A 802 -4.40 -27.73 18.31
CA VAL A 802 -3.19 -27.18 18.95
C VAL A 802 -3.50 -26.30 20.15
N THR A 803 -4.56 -25.48 20.11
CA THR A 803 -4.84 -24.51 21.18
C THR A 803 -5.85 -24.98 22.23
N GLU A 804 -6.76 -25.90 21.89
CA GLU A 804 -7.90 -26.29 22.76
C GLU A 804 -7.91 -27.77 23.17
N ILE A 805 -7.22 -28.66 22.46
CA ILE A 805 -7.38 -30.12 22.61
C ILE A 805 -6.08 -30.81 23.05
N LEU A 806 -4.92 -30.35 22.57
CA LEU A 806 -3.61 -30.81 23.04
C LEU A 806 -3.46 -30.53 24.54
N SER A 807 -2.91 -31.50 25.27
CA SER A 807 -2.73 -31.40 26.72
C SER A 807 -1.75 -30.28 27.09
N ASP A 808 -1.89 -29.66 28.27
CA ASP A 808 -0.98 -28.59 28.72
C ASP A 808 0.50 -28.96 28.65
N ASP A 809 0.84 -30.24 28.86
CA ASP A 809 2.22 -30.72 28.80
C ASP A 809 2.69 -30.96 27.35
N ASP A 810 1.83 -31.49 26.47
CA ASP A 810 2.11 -31.53 25.03
C ASP A 810 2.20 -30.11 24.43
N GLN A 811 1.35 -29.18 24.86
CA GLN A 811 1.39 -27.78 24.43
C GLN A 811 2.72 -27.11 24.80
N LYS A 812 3.22 -27.36 26.01
CA LYS A 812 4.57 -26.91 26.42
C LYS A 812 5.66 -27.59 25.60
N GLU A 813 5.59 -28.90 25.36
CA GLU A 813 6.61 -29.59 24.58
C GLU A 813 6.64 -29.11 23.11
N LEU A 814 5.46 -28.82 22.54
CA LEU A 814 5.29 -28.16 21.24
C LEU A 814 5.87 -26.75 21.24
N GLU A 815 5.54 -25.94 22.24
CA GLU A 815 6.10 -24.60 22.40
C GLU A 815 7.64 -24.65 22.47
N GLU A 816 8.21 -25.51 23.31
CA GLU A 816 9.66 -25.61 23.47
C GLU A 816 10.35 -26.07 22.19
N LYS A 817 9.89 -27.15 21.56
CA LYS A 817 10.48 -27.65 20.31
C LYS A 817 10.34 -26.64 19.16
N TRP A 818 9.22 -25.93 19.07
CA TRP A 818 9.05 -24.89 18.07
C TRP A 818 9.95 -23.68 18.34
N ASN A 819 10.02 -23.20 19.58
CA ASN A 819 10.87 -22.08 19.95
C ASN A 819 12.36 -22.39 19.76
N ASP A 820 12.78 -23.61 20.08
CA ASP A 820 14.14 -24.08 19.85
C ASP A 820 14.54 -24.05 18.37
N GLN A 821 13.65 -24.52 17.50
CA GLN A 821 13.89 -24.63 16.06
C GLN A 821 13.74 -23.30 15.32
N PHE A 822 12.79 -22.44 15.71
CA PHE A 822 12.39 -21.26 14.93
C PHE A 822 12.59 -19.91 15.66
N ASN A 823 12.60 -19.90 16.99
CA ASN A 823 12.73 -18.69 17.83
C ASN A 823 14.04 -18.66 18.64
N SER A 824 15.10 -19.25 18.10
CA SER A 824 16.45 -19.26 18.68
C SER A 824 17.39 -18.26 17.99
N VAL A 825 16.96 -17.61 16.91
CA VAL A 825 17.79 -16.76 16.04
C VAL A 825 17.60 -15.26 16.30
N THR A 826 18.64 -14.61 16.84
CA THR A 826 18.62 -13.16 17.13
C THR A 826 19.26 -12.35 15.99
N ARG A 827 18.63 -11.22 15.62
CA ARG A 827 19.18 -10.31 14.61
C ARG A 827 20.43 -9.59 15.14
N LEU A 828 21.40 -9.45 14.27
CA LEU A 828 22.61 -8.65 14.48
C LEU A 828 22.26 -7.18 14.83
N ASP A 829 22.71 -6.70 16.00
CA ASP A 829 22.60 -5.28 16.38
C ASP A 829 23.57 -4.43 15.56
N SER A 830 23.04 -3.80 14.53
CA SER A 830 23.81 -3.01 13.57
C SER A 830 24.23 -1.63 14.06
N THR A 831 23.72 -1.18 15.22
CA THR A 831 24.24 0.02 15.88
C THR A 831 25.66 -0.18 16.38
N ARG A 832 26.00 -1.41 16.81
CA ARG A 832 27.32 -1.82 17.34
C ARG A 832 28.39 -2.09 16.29
N ILE A 833 28.09 -1.89 15.01
CA ILE A 833 29.03 -2.16 13.91
C ILE A 833 29.63 -0.84 13.40
N PRO A 834 30.97 -0.69 13.35
CA PRO A 834 31.59 0.48 12.73
C PRO A 834 31.43 0.43 11.20
N VAL A 835 31.38 1.61 10.60
CA VAL A 835 31.23 1.80 9.15
C VAL A 835 32.31 2.79 8.71
N SER A 836 33.18 2.35 7.80
CA SER A 836 34.29 3.16 7.30
C SER A 836 33.79 4.06 6.17
N LEU A 837 33.83 5.37 6.38
CA LEU A 837 33.42 6.40 5.40
C LEU A 837 34.33 7.62 5.50
N ALA A 838 35.64 7.37 5.66
CA ALA A 838 36.66 8.41 5.57
C ALA A 838 36.62 9.09 4.20
N GLU A 839 37.03 10.36 4.14
CA GLU A 839 37.10 11.18 2.92
C GLU A 839 35.75 11.39 2.22
N MET A 840 34.64 11.05 2.90
CA MET A 840 33.30 11.43 2.48
C MET A 840 33.13 12.95 2.58
N ASN A 841 32.59 13.57 1.54
CA ASN A 841 32.27 15.00 1.53
C ASN A 841 31.27 15.33 2.66
N LYS A 842 31.48 16.39 3.44
CA LYS A 842 30.51 16.83 4.46
C LYS A 842 29.27 17.47 3.80
N LYS A 843 29.35 17.84 2.52
CA LYS A 843 28.27 18.45 1.74
C LYS A 843 27.97 17.69 0.44
N TYR A 844 26.75 17.90 -0.06
CA TYR A 844 26.27 17.46 -1.37
C TYR A 844 25.30 18.52 -1.88
N LYS A 845 25.52 19.01 -3.10
CA LYS A 845 24.79 20.13 -3.73
C LYS A 845 24.69 21.35 -2.81
N GLY A 846 25.80 21.68 -2.14
CA GLY A 846 25.93 22.80 -1.22
C GLY A 846 25.23 22.64 0.13
N LYS A 847 24.57 21.51 0.42
CA LYS A 847 23.89 21.23 1.70
C LYS A 847 24.66 20.16 2.47
N ALA A 848 24.60 20.17 3.80
CA ALA A 848 25.17 19.09 4.61
C ALA A 848 24.60 17.73 4.18
N GLN A 849 25.45 16.71 4.09
CA GLN A 849 25.03 15.33 3.85
C GLN A 849 25.35 14.44 5.04
N ASP A 850 24.30 13.92 5.66
CA ASP A 850 24.40 12.97 6.75
C ASP A 850 23.65 11.69 6.36
N PRO A 851 24.32 10.52 6.34
CA PRO A 851 23.66 9.23 6.20
C PRO A 851 22.58 9.06 7.27
N ARG A 852 21.43 8.48 6.89
CA ARG A 852 20.38 8.15 7.85
C ARG A 852 20.76 6.89 8.63
N ASP A 853 20.30 6.76 9.88
CA ASP A 853 20.56 5.60 10.73
C ASP A 853 20.26 4.28 10.03
N ILE A 854 19.11 4.17 9.33
CA ILE A 854 18.74 2.97 8.58
C ILE A 854 19.71 2.61 7.45
N GLN A 855 20.39 3.60 6.85
CA GLN A 855 21.41 3.38 5.83
C GLN A 855 22.71 2.90 6.48
N MET A 856 23.09 3.51 7.61
CA MET A 856 24.27 3.12 8.41
C MET A 856 24.13 1.71 8.99
N GLN A 857 22.95 1.38 9.52
CA GLN A 857 22.57 0.05 9.99
C GLN A 857 22.69 -0.99 8.85
N TYR A 858 22.10 -0.70 7.68
CA TYR A 858 22.18 -1.61 6.54
C TYR A 858 23.63 -1.84 6.08
N VAL A 859 24.44 -0.78 5.96
CA VAL A 859 25.86 -0.90 5.61
C VAL A 859 26.58 -1.75 6.65
N GLY A 860 26.40 -1.49 7.95
CA GLY A 860 27.00 -2.30 9.03
C GLY A 860 26.62 -3.79 8.95
N GLU A 861 25.34 -4.11 8.73
CA GLU A 861 24.91 -5.50 8.53
C GLU A 861 25.58 -6.14 7.32
N PHE A 862 25.66 -5.44 6.18
CA PHE A 862 26.34 -5.92 4.99
C PHE A 862 27.84 -6.14 5.22
N MET A 863 28.51 -5.21 5.91
CA MET A 863 29.92 -5.36 6.28
C MET A 863 30.18 -6.64 7.09
N THR A 864 29.29 -7.00 8.01
CA THR A 864 29.42 -8.19 8.86
C THR A 864 28.99 -9.47 8.15
N LYS A 865 27.80 -9.50 7.55
CA LYS A 865 27.22 -10.68 6.90
C LYS A 865 27.82 -11.01 5.53
N GLY A 866 28.52 -10.07 4.91
CA GLY A 866 29.14 -10.22 3.59
C GLY A 866 28.18 -10.10 2.41
N VAL A 867 26.89 -10.40 2.57
CA VAL A 867 25.87 -10.40 1.51
C VAL A 867 24.61 -9.64 1.93
N GLY A 868 23.85 -9.10 0.97
CA GLY A 868 22.59 -8.44 1.30
C GLY A 868 21.71 -8.05 0.11
N CYS A 869 20.44 -7.78 0.41
CA CYS A 869 19.48 -7.16 -0.50
C CYS A 869 18.84 -5.93 0.19
N ALA A 870 19.08 -4.73 -0.34
CA ALA A 870 18.62 -3.46 0.20
C ALA A 870 17.21 -3.15 -0.31
N THR A 871 16.21 -3.66 0.40
CA THR A 871 14.79 -3.63 0.02
C THR A 871 14.06 -2.35 0.44
N HIS A 872 14.76 -1.21 0.50
CA HIS A 872 14.15 0.05 0.94
C HIS A 872 13.17 0.60 -0.10
N GLU A 873 12.19 1.40 0.34
CA GLU A 873 11.24 2.15 -0.52
C GLU A 873 11.95 3.12 -1.50
N VAL A 874 11.21 3.72 -2.44
CA VAL A 874 11.78 4.68 -3.39
C VAL A 874 12.09 6.00 -2.66
N GLY A 875 13.24 6.61 -2.93
CA GLY A 875 13.63 7.86 -2.25
C GLY A 875 14.22 7.71 -0.83
N LEU A 876 14.20 6.52 -0.22
CA LEU A 876 14.94 6.25 1.05
C LEU A 876 16.47 6.19 0.88
N GLY A 877 16.98 6.38 -0.34
CA GLY A 877 18.41 6.54 -0.62
C GLY A 877 19.18 5.25 -0.90
N LYS A 878 18.55 4.23 -1.51
CA LYS A 878 19.24 2.99 -1.96
C LYS A 878 20.54 3.24 -2.72
N THR A 879 20.55 4.22 -3.63
CA THR A 879 21.75 4.68 -4.35
C THR A 879 22.87 5.03 -3.37
N TRP A 880 22.55 5.79 -2.32
CA TRP A 880 23.52 6.21 -1.33
C TRP A 880 24.00 5.04 -0.45
N THR A 881 23.09 4.19 0.01
CA THR A 881 23.42 2.94 0.71
C THR A 881 24.39 2.07 -0.11
N GLY A 882 24.14 1.93 -1.41
CA GLY A 882 25.01 1.20 -2.34
C GLY A 882 26.41 1.81 -2.42
N MET A 883 26.52 3.12 -2.66
CA MET A 883 27.82 3.81 -2.72
C MET A 883 28.60 3.66 -1.40
N MET A 884 27.95 3.88 -0.26
CA MET A 884 28.56 3.73 1.06
C MET A 884 29.03 2.29 1.33
N ALA A 885 28.26 1.27 0.94
CA ALA A 885 28.65 -0.13 1.09
C ALA A 885 29.91 -0.48 0.26
N ASN A 886 30.02 0.04 -0.97
CA ASN A 886 31.21 -0.17 -1.82
C ASN A 886 32.44 0.55 -1.23
N VAL A 887 32.30 1.82 -0.84
CA VAL A 887 33.42 2.58 -0.23
C VAL A 887 33.85 2.00 1.11
N SER A 888 32.92 1.61 1.99
CA SER A 888 33.26 0.98 3.26
C SER A 888 33.92 -0.40 3.06
N SER A 889 33.51 -1.16 2.03
CA SER A 889 34.19 -2.42 1.67
C SER A 889 35.61 -2.19 1.16
N LEU A 890 35.81 -1.13 0.36
CA LEU A 890 37.12 -0.75 -0.15
C LEU A 890 38.07 -0.29 0.98
N GLN A 891 37.61 0.62 1.84
CA GLN A 891 38.42 1.17 2.96
C GLN A 891 38.73 0.14 4.05
N THR A 892 37.82 -0.80 4.30
CA THR A 892 38.10 -1.92 5.21
C THR A 892 39.00 -2.99 4.57
N GLY A 893 39.26 -2.95 3.26
CA GLY A 893 40.06 -3.96 2.54
C GLY A 893 39.29 -5.25 2.23
N LYS A 894 37.96 -5.21 2.30
CA LYS A 894 37.06 -6.34 2.00
C LYS A 894 36.80 -6.53 0.51
N CYS A 895 37.05 -5.50 -0.30
CA CYS A 895 37.15 -5.57 -1.75
C CYS A 895 38.25 -4.61 -2.23
N LYS A 896 38.68 -4.79 -3.47
CA LYS A 896 39.70 -3.98 -4.16
C LYS A 896 39.18 -3.42 -5.48
N LYS A 897 38.26 -4.13 -6.14
CA LYS A 897 37.71 -3.82 -7.47
C LYS A 897 36.19 -3.98 -7.44
N PRO A 898 35.47 -3.10 -6.72
CA PRO A 898 34.02 -3.14 -6.66
C PRO A 898 33.35 -2.68 -7.96
N LEU A 899 32.36 -3.46 -8.40
CA LEU A 899 31.50 -3.19 -9.55
C LEU A 899 30.10 -2.75 -9.09
N ILE A 900 29.59 -1.65 -9.65
CA ILE A 900 28.22 -1.18 -9.46
C ILE A 900 27.49 -1.24 -10.81
N VAL A 901 26.57 -2.19 -10.99
CA VAL A 901 25.79 -2.44 -12.21
C VAL A 901 24.46 -1.69 -12.15
N VAL A 902 24.20 -0.80 -13.11
CA VAL A 902 23.05 0.13 -13.10
C VAL A 902 22.34 0.23 -14.46
N PRO A 903 21.05 0.62 -14.53
CA PRO A 903 20.40 0.91 -15.79
C PRO A 903 21.11 2.04 -16.56
N THR A 904 21.26 1.90 -17.89
CA THR A 904 21.96 2.88 -18.75
C THR A 904 21.42 4.30 -18.59
N SER A 905 20.11 4.45 -18.35
CA SER A 905 19.44 5.74 -18.15
C SER A 905 19.85 6.50 -16.88
N VAL A 906 20.45 5.83 -15.88
CA VAL A 906 20.91 6.45 -14.63
C VAL A 906 22.43 6.38 -14.44
N LEU A 907 23.16 5.77 -15.37
CA LEU A 907 24.62 5.59 -15.32
C LEU A 907 25.38 6.89 -15.03
N GLN A 908 25.12 7.94 -15.83
CA GLN A 908 25.79 9.24 -15.67
C GLN A 908 25.44 9.89 -14.32
N LYS A 909 24.21 9.71 -13.83
CA LYS A 909 23.78 10.24 -12.53
C LYS A 909 24.54 9.53 -11.40
N TRP A 910 24.61 8.21 -11.41
CA TRP A 910 25.39 7.43 -10.44
C TRP A 910 26.86 7.86 -10.42
N SER A 911 27.48 8.02 -11.60
CA SER A 911 28.89 8.45 -11.72
C SER A 911 29.15 9.85 -11.17
N LEU A 912 28.30 10.83 -11.51
CA LEU A 912 28.41 12.20 -11.00
C LEU A 912 28.18 12.26 -9.48
N GLU A 913 27.15 11.58 -8.97
CA GLU A 913 26.86 11.55 -7.55
C GLU A 913 27.96 10.85 -6.74
N PHE A 914 28.57 9.79 -7.27
CA PHE A 914 29.72 9.13 -6.63
C PHE A 914 30.91 10.09 -6.48
N LYS A 915 31.31 10.76 -7.58
CA LYS A 915 32.46 11.69 -7.59
C LYS A 915 32.24 12.93 -6.72
N GLU A 916 31.01 13.43 -6.62
CA GLU A 916 30.67 14.56 -5.75
C GLU A 916 30.79 14.18 -4.25
N ARG A 917 30.43 12.93 -3.91
CA ARG A 917 30.32 12.43 -2.54
C ARG A 917 31.63 11.84 -1.99
N PHE A 918 32.44 11.26 -2.87
CA PHE A 918 33.73 10.63 -2.56
C PHE A 918 34.80 11.07 -3.59
N PRO A 919 35.20 12.35 -3.59
CA PRO A 919 36.06 12.91 -4.64
C PRO A 919 37.44 12.25 -4.75
N ASN A 920 37.95 11.70 -3.65
CA ASN A 920 39.26 11.04 -3.59
C ASN A 920 39.21 9.55 -3.96
N VAL A 921 38.03 8.93 -4.02
CA VAL A 921 37.91 7.50 -4.36
C VAL A 921 37.93 7.34 -5.87
N LYS A 922 38.92 6.60 -6.38
CA LYS A 922 39.07 6.30 -7.82
C LYS A 922 37.78 5.68 -8.34
N SER A 923 37.25 6.22 -9.44
CA SER A 923 36.02 5.72 -10.07
C SER A 923 36.01 5.89 -11.59
N GLU A 924 35.59 4.84 -12.28
CA GLU A 924 35.39 4.81 -13.73
C GLU A 924 33.92 4.57 -14.10
N MET A 925 33.52 4.99 -15.30
CA MET A 925 32.17 4.83 -15.83
C MET A 925 32.23 4.04 -17.14
N VAL A 926 31.43 2.98 -17.24
CA VAL A 926 31.45 2.03 -18.35
C VAL A 926 30.01 1.84 -18.82
N GLY A 927 29.69 1.98 -20.12
CA GLY A 927 28.28 1.74 -20.47
C GLY A 927 27.78 1.90 -21.89
N THR A 928 28.50 2.54 -22.80
CA THR A 928 28.22 2.49 -24.24
C THR A 928 29.54 2.38 -25.02
N PRO A 929 29.52 1.89 -26.28
CA PRO A 929 30.70 1.82 -27.14
C PRO A 929 31.44 3.16 -27.26
N GLU A 930 30.71 4.26 -27.39
CA GLU A 930 31.26 5.62 -27.59
C GLU A 930 31.90 6.19 -26.32
N LEU A 931 31.62 5.60 -25.16
CA LEU A 931 32.16 6.01 -23.86
C LEU A 931 33.37 5.17 -23.41
N ASN A 932 33.65 4.03 -24.05
CA ASN A 932 34.73 3.16 -23.62
C ASN A 932 35.33 2.34 -24.78
N GLU A 933 36.45 2.83 -25.31
CA GLU A 933 37.24 2.15 -26.36
C GLU A 933 37.65 0.72 -25.96
N ARG A 934 37.87 0.46 -24.66
CA ARG A 934 38.25 -0.85 -24.13
C ARG A 934 37.16 -1.92 -24.28
N LEU A 935 35.90 -1.52 -24.43
CA LEU A 935 34.80 -2.45 -24.74
C LEU A 935 34.75 -2.84 -26.22
N ASN A 936 35.38 -2.05 -27.10
CA ASN A 936 35.36 -2.27 -28.56
C ASN A 936 36.74 -2.66 -29.12
N SER A 937 37.79 -2.66 -28.30
CA SER A 937 39.14 -3.03 -28.73
C SER A 937 39.20 -4.52 -29.09
N SER A 938 39.72 -4.83 -30.27
CA SER A 938 39.95 -6.21 -30.72
C SER A 938 40.88 -7.00 -29.80
N ASP A 939 41.80 -6.31 -29.14
CA ASP A 939 42.96 -6.91 -28.47
C ASP A 939 42.78 -6.99 -26.94
N GLY A 940 41.99 -6.08 -26.36
CA GLY A 940 42.16 -5.64 -24.98
C GLY A 940 41.28 -6.37 -23.97
N LYS A 941 41.90 -7.22 -23.14
CA LYS A 941 41.26 -7.72 -21.90
C LYS A 941 40.79 -6.53 -21.04
N PHE A 942 39.53 -6.56 -20.62
CA PHE A 942 39.03 -5.60 -19.63
C PHE A 942 39.66 -5.90 -18.27
N GLN A 943 40.24 -4.88 -17.64
CA GLN A 943 41.01 -4.97 -16.39
C GLN A 943 40.77 -3.74 -15.54
N VAL A 944 40.55 -3.92 -14.23
CA VAL A 944 40.34 -2.79 -13.30
C VAL A 944 41.57 -2.63 -12.39
N GLU A 945 41.93 -1.39 -12.09
CA GLU A 945 43.02 -1.07 -11.15
C GLU A 945 42.53 -1.30 -9.70
N ASP A 946 43.37 -1.90 -8.84
CA ASP A 946 43.10 -1.98 -7.41
C ASP A 946 42.78 -0.57 -6.84
N GLY A 947 41.73 -0.47 -6.02
CA GLY A 947 41.25 0.80 -5.46
C GLY A 947 40.17 1.50 -6.30
N THR A 948 39.79 0.97 -7.47
CA THR A 948 38.84 1.64 -8.38
C THR A 948 37.42 1.09 -8.28
N VAL A 949 36.44 1.98 -8.14
CA VAL A 949 35.01 1.67 -8.22
C VAL A 949 34.51 1.80 -9.66
N THR A 950 34.15 0.69 -10.28
CA THR A 950 33.62 0.67 -11.66
C THR A 950 32.11 0.78 -11.65
N ILE A 951 31.54 1.82 -12.27
CA ILE A 951 30.09 1.99 -12.41
C ILE A 951 29.70 1.62 -13.85
N MET A 952 28.95 0.54 -14.03
CA MET A 952 28.74 -0.14 -15.31
C MET A 952 27.26 -0.18 -15.72
N SER A 953 26.96 0.03 -17.00
CA SER A 953 25.60 -0.16 -17.52
C SER A 953 25.20 -1.64 -17.63
N TYR A 954 23.91 -1.94 -17.54
CA TYR A 954 23.37 -3.28 -17.84
C TYR A 954 23.80 -3.81 -19.21
N ASP A 955 23.91 -2.94 -20.22
CA ASP A 955 24.32 -3.32 -21.57
C ASP A 955 25.78 -3.78 -21.59
N ALA A 956 26.68 -2.97 -21.04
CA ALA A 956 28.10 -3.30 -20.94
C ALA A 956 28.32 -4.56 -20.09
N PHE A 957 27.64 -4.68 -18.93
CA PHE A 957 27.69 -5.89 -18.11
C PHE A 957 27.23 -7.13 -18.88
N SER A 958 26.21 -7.01 -19.73
CA SER A 958 25.71 -8.14 -20.53
C SER A 958 26.70 -8.67 -21.57
N ARG A 959 27.75 -7.89 -21.90
CA ARG A 959 28.82 -8.30 -22.83
C ARG A 959 29.90 -9.18 -22.19
N PHE A 960 29.97 -9.25 -20.87
CA PHE A 960 30.92 -10.12 -20.18
C PHE A 960 30.45 -11.58 -20.19
N GLY A 961 31.30 -12.47 -20.69
CA GLY A 961 31.20 -13.92 -20.50
C GLY A 961 32.14 -14.41 -19.40
N PHE A 962 32.42 -15.71 -19.38
CA PHE A 962 33.38 -16.36 -18.47
C PHE A 962 34.39 -17.20 -19.26
N THR A 963 35.50 -17.61 -18.64
CA THR A 963 36.35 -18.67 -19.21
C THR A 963 35.59 -20.00 -19.25
N ASP A 964 35.95 -20.89 -20.18
CA ASP A 964 35.20 -22.14 -20.42
C ASP A 964 35.27 -23.10 -19.23
N GLU A 965 36.32 -23.03 -18.41
CA GLU A 965 36.44 -23.76 -17.15
C GLU A 965 35.48 -23.19 -16.09
N ARG A 966 35.58 -21.88 -15.79
CA ARG A 966 34.73 -21.24 -14.78
C ARG A 966 33.26 -21.26 -15.17
N PHE A 967 32.94 -21.15 -16.46
CA PHE A 967 31.57 -21.27 -16.96
C PHE A 967 30.98 -22.66 -16.67
N ARG A 968 31.73 -23.74 -16.92
CA ARG A 968 31.28 -25.12 -16.62
C ARG A 968 31.10 -25.35 -15.13
N GLU A 969 32.00 -24.82 -14.29
CA GLU A 969 31.87 -24.90 -12.83
C GLU A 969 30.58 -24.23 -12.34
N LEU A 970 30.36 -22.96 -12.72
CA LEU A 970 29.22 -22.16 -12.25
C LEU A 970 27.87 -22.63 -12.81
N THR A 971 27.86 -23.29 -13.96
CA THR A 971 26.64 -23.90 -14.54
C THR A 971 26.32 -25.27 -13.93
N ASN A 972 27.31 -26.05 -13.51
CA ASN A 972 27.08 -27.21 -12.63
C ASN A 972 26.49 -26.79 -11.28
N ASP A 973 26.98 -25.69 -10.70
CA ASP A 973 26.40 -25.10 -9.47
C ASP A 973 24.92 -24.75 -9.59
N LEU A 974 24.49 -24.29 -10.79
CA LEU A 974 23.10 -23.98 -11.09
C LEU A 974 22.25 -25.25 -11.25
N LYS A 975 22.82 -26.30 -11.87
CA LYS A 975 22.20 -27.62 -12.06
C LYS A 975 21.73 -28.23 -10.73
N ASP A 976 22.59 -28.18 -9.70
CA ASP A 976 22.29 -28.71 -8.37
C ASP A 976 21.08 -28.06 -7.68
N GLN A 977 20.70 -26.83 -8.07
CA GLN A 977 19.52 -26.14 -7.49
C GLN A 977 18.22 -26.47 -8.24
N ILE A 978 18.32 -27.14 -9.40
CA ILE A 978 17.22 -27.48 -10.30
C ILE A 978 16.90 -28.97 -10.21
N ILE A 979 17.92 -29.83 -10.12
CA ILE A 979 17.76 -31.28 -10.07
C ILE A 979 17.80 -31.75 -8.61
N ASN A 980 16.71 -32.38 -8.16
CA ASN A 980 16.67 -33.06 -6.86
C ASN A 980 17.50 -34.37 -6.93
N PRO A 981 18.59 -34.53 -6.13
CA PRO A 981 19.48 -35.68 -6.21
C PRO A 981 18.82 -37.02 -5.82
N ASP A 982 17.94 -36.99 -4.82
CA ASP A 982 17.42 -38.19 -4.13
C ASP A 982 16.17 -38.78 -4.80
N SER A 983 16.04 -38.57 -6.11
CA SER A 983 14.95 -39.18 -6.88
C SER A 983 15.51 -40.21 -7.86
N GLU A 984 15.12 -41.48 -7.68
CA GLU A 984 15.24 -42.50 -8.72
C GLU A 984 14.39 -42.07 -9.93
N LYS A 985 15.04 -41.40 -10.89
CA LYS A 985 14.40 -40.91 -12.11
C LYS A 985 14.56 -41.94 -13.23
N GLY A 986 13.46 -42.25 -13.90
CA GLY A 986 13.50 -43.00 -15.16
C GLY A 986 14.27 -42.24 -16.24
N LYS A 987 14.83 -42.97 -17.22
CA LYS A 987 15.67 -42.44 -18.32
C LYS A 987 15.08 -41.21 -19.03
N ARG A 988 13.75 -41.13 -19.13
CA ARG A 988 13.02 -40.03 -19.80
C ARG A 988 13.09 -38.71 -19.04
N ASP A 989 13.08 -38.72 -17.71
CA ASP A 989 13.14 -37.48 -16.93
C ASP A 989 14.58 -36.98 -16.78
N THR A 990 15.55 -37.89 -16.66
CA THR A 990 16.99 -37.57 -16.74
C THR A 990 17.36 -36.89 -18.07
N ALA A 991 16.72 -37.27 -19.18
CA ALA A 991 16.92 -36.62 -20.48
C ALA A 991 16.35 -35.18 -20.52
N LYS A 992 15.16 -34.95 -19.95
CA LYS A 992 14.55 -33.61 -19.87
C LYS A 992 15.36 -32.65 -19.00
N ASP A 993 15.84 -33.11 -17.85
CA ASP A 993 16.70 -32.31 -16.96
C ASP A 993 17.97 -31.84 -17.69
N LYS A 994 18.54 -32.71 -18.55
CA LYS A 994 19.70 -32.39 -19.38
C LYS A 994 19.38 -31.35 -20.45
N GLU A 995 18.26 -31.50 -21.16
CA GLU A 995 17.81 -30.55 -22.19
C GLU A 995 17.52 -29.15 -21.59
N GLY A 996 16.86 -29.10 -20.43
CA GLY A 996 16.62 -27.87 -19.68
C GLY A 996 17.91 -27.19 -19.21
N LEU A 997 18.90 -27.97 -18.76
CA LEU A 997 20.23 -27.46 -18.42
C LEU A 997 20.96 -26.90 -19.64
N GLU A 998 20.98 -27.64 -20.75
CA GLU A 998 21.63 -27.19 -22.00
C GLU A 998 21.01 -25.85 -22.47
N SER A 999 19.68 -25.70 -22.38
CA SER A 999 18.98 -24.42 -22.62
C SER A 999 19.45 -23.29 -21.69
N LEU A 1000 19.54 -23.54 -20.38
CA LEU A 1000 20.02 -22.57 -19.38
C LEU A 1000 21.47 -22.15 -19.61
N THR A 1001 22.35 -23.09 -20.00
CA THR A 1001 23.74 -22.76 -20.34
C THR A 1001 23.82 -21.86 -21.58
N GLY A 1002 23.00 -22.11 -22.60
CA GLY A 1002 22.90 -21.24 -23.77
C GLY A 1002 22.56 -19.79 -23.39
N LEU A 1003 21.61 -19.58 -22.47
CA LEU A 1003 21.20 -18.25 -22.00
C LEU A 1003 22.34 -17.47 -21.31
N GLY A 1004 23.28 -18.13 -20.64
CA GLY A 1004 24.44 -17.48 -20.01
C GLY A 1004 25.41 -16.85 -21.02
N ILE A 1005 25.47 -17.40 -22.24
CA ILE A 1005 26.39 -17.00 -23.32
C ILE A 1005 25.74 -15.93 -24.23
N ILE A 1006 24.41 -15.73 -24.18
CA ILE A 1006 23.74 -14.72 -25.01
C ILE A 1006 24.31 -13.32 -24.77
N GLY A 1007 24.75 -12.68 -25.85
CA GLY A 1007 25.28 -11.32 -25.86
C GLY A 1007 26.71 -11.19 -25.32
N THR A 1008 27.41 -12.27 -24.98
CA THR A 1008 28.81 -12.17 -24.52
C THR A 1008 29.79 -11.94 -25.68
N GLU A 1009 30.72 -11.01 -25.50
CA GLU A 1009 31.85 -10.82 -26.40
C GLU A 1009 32.99 -11.80 -26.08
N LYS A 1010 33.68 -12.29 -27.12
CA LYS A 1010 34.69 -13.35 -26.99
C LYS A 1010 35.82 -12.99 -26.01
N ASN A 1011 36.24 -11.73 -26.00
CA ASN A 1011 37.41 -11.23 -25.27
C ASN A 1011 37.07 -10.53 -23.94
N LEU A 1012 35.78 -10.40 -23.59
CA LEU A 1012 35.34 -9.80 -22.32
C LEU A 1012 34.97 -10.90 -21.32
N LYS A 1013 35.91 -11.23 -20.42
CA LYS A 1013 35.75 -12.27 -19.40
C LYS A 1013 35.61 -11.66 -18.01
N PHE A 1014 34.50 -11.95 -17.33
CA PHE A 1014 34.19 -11.43 -16.00
C PHE A 1014 35.18 -11.94 -14.96
N ASP A 1015 35.50 -13.23 -15.02
CA ASP A 1015 36.45 -13.91 -14.14
C ASP A 1015 37.92 -13.52 -14.37
N GLU A 1016 38.28 -12.95 -15.53
CA GLU A 1016 39.60 -12.34 -15.73
C GLU A 1016 39.63 -10.86 -15.33
N SER A 1017 38.49 -10.16 -15.27
CA SER A 1017 38.44 -8.70 -15.07
C SER A 1017 38.93 -8.22 -13.69
N GLY A 1018 38.97 -9.14 -12.72
CA GLY A 1018 39.41 -8.89 -11.36
C GLY A 1018 38.34 -8.35 -10.40
N PHE A 1019 37.09 -8.18 -10.84
CA PHE A 1019 36.01 -7.76 -9.94
C PHE A 1019 35.88 -8.71 -8.75
N ASP A 1020 35.85 -8.15 -7.54
CA ASP A 1020 35.76 -8.89 -6.27
C ASP A 1020 34.60 -8.43 -5.38
N MET A 1021 33.79 -7.49 -5.86
CA MET A 1021 32.48 -7.13 -5.31
C MET A 1021 31.51 -6.75 -6.43
N ILE A 1022 30.25 -7.13 -6.30
CA ILE A 1022 29.18 -6.73 -7.23
C ILE A 1022 27.99 -6.14 -6.48
N THR A 1023 27.60 -4.94 -6.89
CA THR A 1023 26.39 -4.23 -6.46
C THR A 1023 25.46 -4.05 -7.65
N VAL A 1024 24.17 -4.37 -7.53
CA VAL A 1024 23.21 -4.24 -8.64
C VAL A 1024 22.05 -3.34 -8.26
N ASP A 1025 21.89 -2.21 -8.96
CA ASP A 1025 20.71 -1.35 -8.87
C ASP A 1025 19.51 -1.96 -9.61
N GLU A 1026 18.30 -1.72 -9.11
CA GLU A 1026 17.03 -2.31 -9.55
C GLU A 1026 17.11 -3.82 -9.87
N ALA A 1027 17.67 -4.60 -8.93
CA ALA A 1027 17.96 -6.03 -9.05
C ALA A 1027 16.75 -6.92 -9.41
N HIS A 1028 15.52 -6.44 -9.25
CA HIS A 1028 14.30 -7.12 -9.72
C HIS A 1028 14.30 -7.38 -11.24
N ASN A 1029 15.11 -6.67 -12.03
CA ASN A 1029 15.28 -6.94 -13.47
C ASN A 1029 16.06 -8.23 -13.79
N PHE A 1030 16.57 -8.93 -12.78
CA PHE A 1030 17.41 -10.13 -12.90
C PHE A 1030 16.81 -11.36 -12.20
N ASN A 1031 15.59 -11.25 -11.67
CA ASN A 1031 14.97 -12.26 -10.81
C ASN A 1031 14.33 -13.45 -11.55
N ASN A 1032 14.49 -13.57 -12.88
CA ASN A 1032 14.03 -14.73 -13.64
C ASN A 1032 15.21 -15.66 -13.93
N ILE A 1033 15.49 -16.58 -13.00
CA ILE A 1033 16.57 -17.59 -13.09
C ILE A 1033 16.01 -19.01 -13.23
N PHE A 1034 15.00 -19.36 -12.42
CA PHE A 1034 14.46 -20.73 -12.36
C PHE A 1034 13.08 -20.85 -13.02
N VAL A 1035 12.79 -22.03 -13.59
CA VAL A 1035 11.48 -22.39 -14.16
C VAL A 1035 10.82 -23.44 -13.29
N ASP A 1036 9.49 -23.44 -13.26
CA ASP A 1036 8.74 -24.60 -12.79
C ASP A 1036 8.87 -25.79 -13.75
N ILE A 1037 9.00 -27.00 -13.21
CA ILE A 1037 9.02 -28.24 -13.99
C ILE A 1037 7.57 -28.56 -14.36
N LYS A 1038 7.08 -27.94 -15.45
CA LYS A 1038 5.76 -28.23 -16.00
C LYS A 1038 5.60 -29.72 -16.25
N THR A 1039 4.80 -30.40 -15.41
CA THR A 1039 4.11 -31.63 -15.80
C THR A 1039 3.09 -31.26 -16.87
N LYS A 1040 3.56 -31.12 -18.11
CA LYS A 1040 2.71 -30.74 -19.24
C LYS A 1040 1.80 -31.92 -19.60
N ASP A 1041 0.55 -31.82 -19.17
CA ASP A 1041 -0.58 -32.22 -19.99
C ASP A 1041 -0.50 -31.48 -21.33
N GLN A 1042 0.22 -32.03 -22.30
CA GLN A 1042 0.21 -31.56 -23.70
C GLN A 1042 0.90 -32.53 -24.67
N PHE A 1043 0.38 -33.75 -24.75
CA PHE A 1043 0.16 -34.38 -26.05
C PHE A 1043 -1.21 -35.06 -26.01
N GLY A 1044 -2.14 -34.58 -26.84
CA GLY A 1044 -3.31 -35.37 -27.20
C GLY A 1044 -2.82 -36.56 -28.01
N GLY A 1045 -2.71 -37.71 -27.36
CA GLY A 1045 -2.21 -38.94 -27.96
C GLY A 1045 -2.60 -40.10 -27.06
N GLN A 1046 -3.35 -41.05 -27.62
CA GLN A 1046 -3.59 -42.31 -26.93
C GLN A 1046 -2.25 -43.03 -26.75
N ASP A 1047 -1.92 -43.41 -25.53
CA ASP A 1047 -1.00 -44.52 -25.32
C ASP A 1047 -1.60 -45.52 -24.33
N LYS A 1048 -2.17 -46.59 -24.87
CA LYS A 1048 -2.72 -47.72 -24.13
C LYS A 1048 -1.59 -48.72 -23.82
N LEU A 1049 -0.55 -48.35 -23.07
CA LEU A 1049 0.57 -49.29 -22.82
C LEU A 1049 1.35 -49.04 -21.51
N SER A 1050 0.69 -49.29 -20.38
CA SER A 1050 1.30 -50.00 -19.25
C SER A 1050 0.19 -50.47 -18.30
N LYS A 1051 -0.13 -51.77 -18.36
CA LYS A 1051 -0.60 -52.47 -17.16
C LYS A 1051 0.61 -52.57 -16.21
N ASP A 1052 0.32 -52.66 -14.92
CA ASP A 1052 1.26 -52.77 -13.78
C ASP A 1052 1.46 -51.45 -13.01
N GLU A 1053 0.35 -50.91 -12.48
CA GLU A 1053 0.36 -49.89 -11.42
C GLU A 1053 0.12 -50.57 -10.06
N GLU A 1054 1.18 -50.75 -9.26
CA GLU A 1054 1.01 -50.97 -7.80
C GLU A 1054 2.05 -50.23 -6.93
N GLU A 1055 3.07 -49.56 -7.49
CA GLU A 1055 4.18 -48.99 -6.68
C GLU A 1055 4.60 -47.54 -7.02
N ALA A 1056 3.76 -46.75 -7.68
CA ALA A 1056 4.01 -45.34 -7.95
C ALA A 1056 3.21 -44.40 -7.01
N VAL A 1057 3.57 -44.36 -5.72
CA VAL A 1057 2.91 -43.50 -4.72
C VAL A 1057 2.94 -42.02 -5.15
N GLY A 1058 1.76 -41.43 -5.33
CA GLY A 1058 1.57 -40.21 -6.11
C GLY A 1058 2.03 -38.92 -5.42
N LYS A 1059 3.06 -38.26 -5.98
CA LYS A 1059 3.52 -36.91 -5.59
C LYS A 1059 2.38 -35.88 -5.66
N ALA A 1060 2.17 -35.09 -4.61
CA ALA A 1060 1.07 -34.13 -4.45
C ALA A 1060 0.87 -33.14 -5.61
N ASN A 1061 -0.39 -32.78 -5.90
CA ASN A 1061 -0.77 -31.74 -6.89
C ASN A 1061 -0.92 -30.33 -6.26
N GLU A 1062 -0.55 -30.15 -4.99
CA GLU A 1062 -0.84 -28.96 -4.16
C GLU A 1062 0.09 -27.77 -4.44
N PHE A 1063 0.99 -27.95 -5.40
CA PHE A 1063 1.89 -26.94 -5.96
C PHE A 1063 1.70 -26.77 -7.48
N GLY A 1064 0.78 -27.53 -8.09
CA GLY A 1064 0.54 -27.50 -9.54
C GLY A 1064 -0.23 -26.25 -9.95
N GLY A 1065 0.45 -25.30 -10.60
CA GLY A 1065 -0.11 -24.00 -10.99
C GLY A 1065 0.85 -22.82 -10.78
N ILE A 1066 1.98 -23.02 -10.09
CA ILE A 1066 3.03 -21.99 -9.95
C ILE A 1066 3.82 -21.89 -11.27
N THR A 1067 3.23 -21.28 -12.30
CA THR A 1067 3.90 -21.13 -13.60
C THR A 1067 5.09 -20.17 -13.50
N GLY A 1068 6.30 -20.73 -13.52
CA GLY A 1068 7.51 -19.97 -13.77
C GLY A 1068 7.53 -19.38 -15.18
N GLY A 1069 7.95 -18.13 -15.30
CA GLY A 1069 8.36 -17.56 -16.58
C GLY A 1069 9.63 -18.22 -17.10
N SER A 1070 9.95 -18.02 -18.38
CA SER A 1070 11.24 -18.50 -18.92
C SER A 1070 12.42 -17.81 -18.23
N PRO A 1071 13.57 -18.49 -18.06
CA PRO A 1071 14.76 -17.86 -17.50
C PRO A 1071 15.23 -16.73 -18.42
N SER A 1072 15.79 -15.69 -17.82
CA SER A 1072 16.32 -14.54 -18.55
C SER A 1072 17.84 -14.64 -18.67
N ALA A 1073 18.38 -14.38 -19.86
CA ALA A 1073 19.83 -14.31 -20.07
C ALA A 1073 20.52 -13.34 -19.09
N ARG A 1074 19.85 -12.23 -18.73
CA ARG A 1074 20.30 -11.29 -17.71
C ARG A 1074 20.35 -11.92 -16.32
N GLY A 1075 19.28 -12.59 -15.87
CA GLY A 1075 19.22 -13.25 -14.57
C GLY A 1075 20.28 -14.35 -14.42
N ILE A 1076 20.42 -15.21 -15.43
CA ILE A 1076 21.48 -16.23 -15.48
C ILE A 1076 22.87 -15.58 -15.40
N LYS A 1077 23.12 -14.52 -16.17
CA LYS A 1077 24.42 -13.82 -16.16
C LYS A 1077 24.74 -13.18 -14.80
N LEU A 1078 23.76 -12.57 -14.12
CA LEU A 1078 23.96 -12.07 -12.76
C LEU A 1078 24.17 -13.21 -11.75
N TYR A 1079 23.43 -14.32 -11.87
CA TYR A 1079 23.65 -15.49 -11.01
C TYR A 1079 25.10 -15.98 -11.13
N LEU A 1080 25.59 -16.21 -12.35
CA LEU A 1080 26.96 -16.69 -12.59
C LEU A 1080 28.01 -15.69 -12.06
N ALA A 1081 27.81 -14.38 -12.26
CA ALA A 1081 28.69 -13.34 -11.72
C ALA A 1081 28.69 -13.33 -10.19
N ALA A 1082 27.53 -13.38 -9.55
CA ALA A 1082 27.41 -13.43 -8.09
C ALA A 1082 28.03 -14.71 -7.51
N GLN A 1083 27.75 -15.89 -8.09
CA GLN A 1083 28.38 -17.14 -7.66
C GLN A 1083 29.90 -17.12 -7.85
N HIS A 1084 30.42 -16.46 -8.90
CA HIS A 1084 31.86 -16.25 -9.06
C HIS A 1084 32.42 -15.44 -7.88
N ILE A 1085 31.81 -14.29 -7.57
CA ILE A 1085 32.24 -13.38 -6.49
C ILE A 1085 32.17 -14.06 -5.12
N LEU A 1086 31.08 -14.76 -4.81
CA LEU A 1086 30.92 -15.50 -3.55
C LEU A 1086 32.06 -16.52 -3.39
N LYS A 1087 32.30 -17.35 -4.42
CA LYS A 1087 33.35 -18.37 -4.38
C LYS A 1087 34.77 -17.80 -4.25
N THR A 1088 35.07 -16.67 -4.89
CA THR A 1088 36.42 -16.05 -4.80
C THR A 1088 36.64 -15.23 -3.52
N ASN A 1089 35.58 -14.92 -2.75
CA ASN A 1089 35.66 -14.02 -1.59
C ASN A 1089 35.19 -14.63 -0.25
N GLN A 1090 34.99 -15.95 -0.14
CA GLN A 1090 34.50 -16.63 1.09
C GLN A 1090 32.99 -16.40 1.38
N ASP A 1091 32.13 -16.43 0.36
CA ASP A 1091 30.67 -16.21 0.44
C ASP A 1091 30.26 -14.77 0.81
N ARG A 1092 30.93 -13.75 0.24
CA ARG A 1092 30.63 -12.31 0.46
C ARG A 1092 30.62 -11.47 -0.83
N ASN A 1093 30.45 -10.17 -0.64
CA ASN A 1093 30.60 -9.08 -1.60
C ASN A 1093 29.54 -9.07 -2.72
N VAL A 1094 28.35 -9.62 -2.46
CA VAL A 1094 27.19 -9.50 -3.34
C VAL A 1094 26.11 -8.65 -2.67
N LEU A 1095 25.80 -7.51 -3.29
CA LEU A 1095 24.81 -6.54 -2.82
C LEU A 1095 23.75 -6.28 -3.89
N LEU A 1096 22.49 -6.58 -3.58
CA LEU A 1096 21.36 -6.23 -4.44
C LEU A 1096 20.66 -4.99 -3.91
N LEU A 1097 20.22 -4.08 -4.78
CA LEU A 1097 19.40 -2.92 -4.43
C LEU A 1097 18.10 -3.00 -5.23
N THR A 1098 16.94 -2.92 -4.58
CA THR A 1098 15.65 -2.93 -5.29
C THR A 1098 14.54 -2.34 -4.42
N ALA A 1099 13.62 -1.60 -5.03
CA ALA A 1099 12.39 -1.18 -4.34
C ALA A 1099 11.34 -2.31 -4.25
N THR A 1100 11.48 -3.33 -5.09
CA THR A 1100 10.47 -4.37 -5.33
C THR A 1100 11.16 -5.74 -5.40
N PRO A 1101 11.69 -6.26 -4.27
CA PRO A 1101 12.29 -7.60 -4.22
C PRO A 1101 11.24 -8.71 -4.43
N PHE A 1102 10.03 -8.48 -3.93
CA PHE A 1102 8.90 -9.39 -4.07
C PHE A 1102 8.05 -8.93 -5.25
N THR A 1103 7.83 -9.86 -6.17
CA THR A 1103 6.71 -9.85 -7.12
C THR A 1103 5.76 -10.97 -6.70
N ASN A 1104 4.58 -11.06 -7.31
CA ASN A 1104 3.61 -12.11 -7.01
C ASN A 1104 4.05 -13.52 -7.46
N ASN A 1105 5.31 -13.72 -7.87
CA ASN A 1105 5.85 -15.01 -8.26
C ASN A 1105 6.95 -15.46 -7.25
N PRO A 1106 6.75 -16.55 -6.48
CA PRO A 1106 7.70 -16.99 -5.47
C PRO A 1106 9.03 -17.46 -6.06
N LEU A 1107 9.07 -17.89 -7.33
CA LEU A 1107 10.31 -18.31 -8.00
C LEU A 1107 11.24 -17.11 -8.23
N GLN A 1108 10.69 -15.89 -8.35
CA GLN A 1108 11.48 -14.66 -8.43
C GLN A 1108 12.11 -14.29 -7.07
N VAL A 1109 11.43 -14.63 -5.97
CA VAL A 1109 11.99 -14.48 -4.60
C VAL A 1109 13.13 -15.48 -4.40
N TYR A 1110 12.92 -16.76 -4.74
CA TYR A 1110 13.97 -17.78 -4.70
C TYR A 1110 15.16 -17.43 -5.60
N SER A 1111 14.91 -16.86 -6.79
CA SER A 1111 15.95 -16.37 -7.70
C SER A 1111 16.80 -15.26 -7.07
N LEU A 1112 16.20 -14.27 -6.40
CA LEU A 1112 17.00 -13.24 -5.69
C LEU A 1112 17.76 -13.82 -4.49
N LEU A 1113 17.16 -14.74 -3.74
CA LEU A 1113 17.82 -15.40 -2.60
C LEU A 1113 18.96 -16.31 -3.05
N SER A 1114 18.85 -17.00 -4.19
CA SER A 1114 19.94 -17.86 -4.71
C SER A 1114 21.17 -17.05 -5.14
N ILE A 1115 20.98 -15.82 -5.63
CA ILE A 1115 22.06 -14.88 -5.97
C ILE A 1115 22.90 -14.50 -4.74
N VAL A 1116 22.27 -14.27 -3.58
CA VAL A 1116 22.96 -13.73 -2.37
C VAL A 1116 23.21 -14.74 -1.25
N ALA A 1117 22.41 -15.80 -1.13
CA ALA A 1117 22.33 -16.61 0.08
C ALA A 1117 22.28 -18.13 -0.17
N LYS A 1118 22.81 -18.62 -1.31
CA LYS A 1118 22.83 -20.04 -1.70
C LYS A 1118 23.24 -20.99 -0.56
N LYS A 1119 24.35 -20.70 0.11
CA LYS A 1119 24.87 -21.49 1.23
C LYS A 1119 23.88 -21.50 2.41
N LYS A 1120 23.38 -20.33 2.80
CA LYS A 1120 22.47 -20.22 3.94
C LYS A 1120 21.12 -20.92 3.72
N LEU A 1121 20.64 -20.98 2.47
CA LEU A 1121 19.49 -21.81 2.11
C LEU A 1121 19.79 -23.31 2.34
N ARG A 1122 20.94 -23.81 1.88
CA ARG A 1122 21.36 -25.19 2.12
C ARG A 1122 21.51 -25.51 3.62
N ASP A 1123 22.09 -24.58 4.41
CA ASP A 1123 22.20 -24.72 5.87
C ASP A 1123 20.83 -24.81 6.58
N MET A 1124 19.77 -24.27 5.96
CA MET A 1124 18.38 -24.34 6.43
C MET A 1124 17.60 -25.54 5.86
N GLY A 1125 18.28 -26.49 5.19
CA GLY A 1125 17.65 -27.65 4.55
C GLY A 1125 16.95 -27.35 3.22
N ILE A 1126 17.15 -26.15 2.65
CA ILE A 1126 16.55 -25.72 1.38
C ILE A 1126 17.59 -25.86 0.28
N TYR A 1127 17.63 -27.02 -0.36
CA TYR A 1127 18.62 -27.36 -1.40
C TYR A 1127 18.17 -26.91 -2.79
N ASN A 1128 16.87 -27.00 -3.05
CA ASN A 1128 16.27 -26.74 -4.36
C ASN A 1128 14.96 -25.92 -4.25
N ILE A 1129 14.38 -25.60 -5.40
CA ILE A 1129 13.19 -24.75 -5.52
C ILE A 1129 11.92 -25.36 -4.90
N ARG A 1130 11.78 -26.69 -4.88
CA ARG A 1130 10.63 -27.37 -4.24
C ARG A 1130 10.69 -27.20 -2.73
N ASP A 1131 11.87 -27.35 -2.13
CA ASP A 1131 12.04 -27.20 -0.67
C ASP A 1131 11.64 -25.77 -0.27
N PHE A 1132 12.08 -24.77 -1.04
CA PHE A 1132 11.69 -23.37 -0.84
C PHE A 1132 10.17 -23.15 -0.97
N ILE A 1133 9.54 -23.74 -1.99
CA ILE A 1133 8.08 -23.64 -2.19
C ILE A 1133 7.34 -24.30 -1.02
N ALA A 1134 7.72 -25.51 -0.63
CA ALA A 1134 7.09 -26.24 0.47
C ALA A 1134 7.23 -25.53 1.83
N THR A 1135 8.35 -24.82 2.06
CA THR A 1135 8.59 -24.10 3.32
C THR A 1135 7.96 -22.70 3.37
N PHE A 1136 7.91 -21.95 2.27
CA PHE A 1136 7.56 -20.51 2.32
C PHE A 1136 6.37 -20.08 1.45
N VAL A 1137 5.84 -20.95 0.59
CA VAL A 1137 4.83 -20.56 -0.40
C VAL A 1137 3.47 -21.14 -0.06
N GLU A 1138 2.60 -20.26 0.43
CA GLU A 1138 1.17 -20.54 0.43
C GLU A 1138 0.61 -20.40 -0.98
N THR A 1139 0.20 -21.52 -1.57
CA THR A 1139 -0.73 -21.51 -2.70
C THR A 1139 -2.10 -21.04 -2.20
N SER A 1140 -2.49 -19.84 -2.63
CA SER A 1140 -3.89 -19.41 -2.63
C SER A 1140 -4.62 -20.14 -3.77
N TRP A 1141 -5.71 -20.85 -3.44
CA TRP A 1141 -6.59 -21.60 -4.35
C TRP A 1141 -8.01 -21.07 -4.24
#